data_AF-A0A5N5Z5T0-F1
#
_entry.id   AF-A0A5N5Z5T0-F1
#
_cell.length_a   1.000
_cell.length_b   1.000
_cell.length_c   1.000
_cell.angle_alpha   90.00
_cell.angle_beta   90.00
_cell.angle_gamma   90.00
#
_symmetry.space_group_name_H-M   'P 1'
#
loop_
_entity.id
_entity.type
_entity.pdbx_description
1 polymer ?
#
loop_
_entity_poly.entity_id
_entity_poly.type
_entity_poly.pdbx_seq_one_letter_code
_entity_poly.pdbx_strand_id
1 'polypeptide(L)'
;MAENLAKLVTRQDVINAVKNIEISELIPSTKYDVLISGKLYPPKEIIREAARQKGLDPSVYLLNGGAPTNNYLVKMGFPIYYKNGNYIEGGTTGRVWKLGTRWGSGKPNFYEILKREKIVIAFEKYTFNAGDLVAITDGHTVNSVARVNDKMLPITKSAYTDLEEEFRKLEIDWGDWILVANAVIYDLLKEEQFEYKLEAGIRQVQQEAVKEQVTNLWFTKYYNNPTDLTFSRKKNKSAEDLFYEEPKIINASPQRKPSAIFGNGYSTHDYDFEPKLDVKVLSRSFANLIRNLKNSPGQMLGVFGQWGRGKTYFMRQVLEELDLTHRKKADNEAKQNQFYYLKFHAWKYQDTEGVWAYLYQNIMELYLTHKNDKSKKYGNWFQRNLYYPIAAKWNETQLLFKLNRIRNGIFNLSLFLLILLVTVFIVIFYPDFLNDIKFWTVFIGTSISIQGFSFLSKAWKLGDKGKRLVKRYTHKPNFNKLLGVQAEIQEELKYVLRAWMKTEIKEEDGKAIESLRNDQKRLLLFVDDIDRCHEERLIQVIDALRVMLEEDEILMRVIIVAAIDEDILERAIQWKYRNFLNETEEVGRDNTLVKEYMDKLFISCLKLPPLYIEEKNEILDSYAQKIGVQEIAVQEEETDEDKDELKTENNIEEPVADDYQVIQNDEENRLTTEDNKENKFVITVEELELLKRYAENITERVTPRQLRIFMYRYLLARNIGQQFNGGEVLDRDWCELMMRKIINRRNNETTRQEDLEDFLEDIDVSEKLKKSTNKIIEIVAPY
;
A
#
# COMPACT_ATOMS: atom_id res chain seq x y z
N MET A 1 14.13 -4.35 -27.65
CA MET A 1 12.93 -5.21 -27.43
C MET A 1 11.70 -4.40 -27.78
N ALA A 2 10.77 -4.93 -28.59
CA ALA A 2 9.53 -4.20 -28.93
C ALA A 2 8.74 -3.83 -27.66
N GLU A 3 8.38 -2.56 -27.52
CA GLU A 3 7.69 -2.07 -26.33
C GLU A 3 6.25 -2.61 -26.26
N ASN A 4 5.74 -2.80 -25.05
CA ASN A 4 4.41 -3.37 -24.85
C ASN A 4 3.34 -2.29 -24.95
N LEU A 5 2.44 -2.42 -25.94
CA LEU A 5 1.41 -1.42 -26.25
C LEU A 5 0.54 -1.05 -25.03
N ALA A 6 0.27 -2.01 -24.14
CA ALA A 6 -0.56 -1.79 -22.94
C ALA A 6 0.12 -0.90 -21.87
N LYS A 7 1.42 -0.59 -22.00
CA LYS A 7 2.11 0.43 -21.18
C LYS A 7 1.93 1.86 -21.71
N LEU A 8 1.75 2.01 -23.03
CA LEU A 8 1.74 3.31 -23.71
C LEU A 8 0.36 3.99 -23.66
N VAL A 9 -0.68 3.22 -23.35
CA VAL A 9 -2.07 3.65 -23.20
C VAL A 9 -2.36 4.00 -21.73
N THR A 10 -3.08 5.10 -21.48
CA THR A 10 -3.51 5.52 -20.14
C THR A 10 -4.97 5.15 -19.86
N ARG A 11 -5.38 5.26 -18.59
CA ARG A 11 -6.79 5.11 -18.17
C ARG A 11 -7.75 6.03 -18.94
N GLN A 12 -7.34 7.26 -19.22
CA GLN A 12 -8.20 8.23 -19.92
C GLN A 12 -8.31 7.91 -21.41
N ASP A 13 -7.21 7.43 -22.02
CA ASP A 13 -7.20 6.96 -23.41
C ASP A 13 -8.19 5.78 -23.58
N VAL A 14 -8.21 4.84 -22.63
CA VAL A 14 -9.18 3.72 -22.58
C VAL A 14 -10.63 4.20 -22.44
N ILE A 15 -10.89 5.22 -21.61
CA ILE A 15 -12.24 5.79 -21.44
C ILE A 15 -12.69 6.55 -22.69
N ASN A 16 -11.77 7.26 -23.36
CA ASN A 16 -12.07 7.99 -24.58
C ASN A 16 -12.30 7.04 -25.76
N ALA A 17 -11.51 5.96 -25.88
CA ALA A 17 -11.73 4.91 -26.88
C ALA A 17 -13.18 4.39 -26.86
N VAL A 18 -13.65 4.03 -25.66
CA VAL A 18 -14.99 3.48 -25.43
C VAL A 18 -16.14 4.44 -25.78
N LYS A 19 -15.91 5.75 -25.94
CA LYS A 19 -16.97 6.70 -26.34
C LYS A 19 -17.39 6.59 -27.80
N ASN A 20 -16.46 6.20 -28.68
CA ASN A 20 -16.60 6.34 -30.13
C ASN A 20 -16.66 4.98 -30.86
N ILE A 21 -16.94 3.89 -30.14
CA ILE A 21 -16.76 2.51 -30.64
C ILE A 21 -17.98 1.66 -30.31
N GLU A 22 -18.53 1.00 -31.31
CA GLU A 22 -19.56 -0.02 -31.11
C GLU A 22 -18.94 -1.40 -30.84
N ILE A 23 -19.51 -2.14 -29.89
CA ILE A 23 -18.98 -3.46 -29.47
C ILE A 23 -19.03 -4.49 -30.61
N SER A 24 -19.98 -4.32 -31.54
CA SER A 24 -20.17 -5.08 -32.78
C SER A 24 -18.95 -5.05 -33.71
N GLU A 25 -18.13 -4.00 -33.65
CA GLU A 25 -16.98 -3.80 -34.54
C GLU A 25 -15.69 -4.44 -33.98
N LEU A 26 -15.71 -4.88 -32.72
CA LEU A 26 -14.52 -5.39 -32.02
C LEU A 26 -14.39 -6.91 -32.12
N ILE A 27 -13.15 -7.38 -32.30
CA ILE A 27 -12.83 -8.81 -32.28
C ILE A 27 -13.10 -9.36 -30.86
N PRO A 28 -13.98 -10.37 -30.68
CA PRO A 28 -14.38 -10.84 -29.37
C PRO A 28 -13.24 -11.52 -28.60
N SER A 29 -13.26 -11.38 -27.27
CA SER A 29 -12.30 -12.07 -26.40
C SER A 29 -12.57 -13.57 -26.31
N THR A 30 -11.53 -14.35 -26.03
CA THR A 30 -11.62 -15.82 -25.85
C THR A 30 -11.82 -16.26 -24.41
N LYS A 31 -11.48 -15.42 -23.42
CA LYS A 31 -11.41 -15.84 -22.00
C LYS A 31 -11.70 -14.74 -20.98
N TYR A 32 -11.44 -13.48 -21.32
CA TYR A 32 -11.44 -12.35 -20.39
C TYR A 32 -12.07 -11.11 -21.02
N ASP A 33 -12.96 -10.44 -20.30
CA ASP A 33 -13.55 -9.16 -20.70
C ASP A 33 -13.27 -8.08 -19.64
N VAL A 34 -13.16 -6.81 -20.05
CA VAL A 34 -12.90 -5.65 -19.17
C VAL A 34 -14.14 -4.76 -19.04
N LEU A 35 -14.53 -4.37 -17.83
CA LEU A 35 -15.70 -3.53 -17.58
C LEU A 35 -15.33 -2.05 -17.61
N ILE A 36 -15.87 -1.32 -18.57
CA ILE A 36 -15.62 0.12 -18.77
C ILE A 36 -16.97 0.81 -18.99
N SER A 37 -17.25 1.88 -18.22
CA SER A 37 -18.48 2.68 -18.34
C SER A 37 -19.79 1.87 -18.38
N GLY A 38 -19.83 0.75 -17.64
CA GLY A 38 -21.01 -0.12 -17.54
C GLY A 38 -21.08 -1.28 -18.54
N LYS A 39 -20.25 -1.29 -19.59
CA LYS A 39 -20.22 -2.34 -20.63
C LYS A 39 -18.93 -3.15 -20.55
N LEU A 40 -18.99 -4.45 -20.88
CA LEU A 40 -17.80 -5.29 -21.00
C LEU A 40 -17.20 -5.17 -22.42
N TYR A 41 -15.89 -5.27 -22.54
CA TYR A 41 -15.15 -5.15 -23.80
C TYR A 41 -13.99 -6.14 -23.90
N PRO A 42 -13.54 -6.50 -25.13
CA PRO A 42 -12.32 -7.29 -25.33
C PRO A 42 -11.05 -6.52 -24.88
N PRO A 43 -10.27 -7.03 -23.90
CA PRO A 43 -9.15 -6.29 -23.31
C PRO A 43 -8.03 -5.92 -24.29
N LYS A 44 -7.81 -6.73 -25.34
CA LYS A 44 -6.83 -6.41 -26.39
C LYS A 44 -7.31 -5.29 -27.30
N GLU A 45 -8.54 -5.39 -27.80
CA GLU A 45 -9.05 -4.45 -28.79
C GLU A 45 -9.19 -3.05 -28.20
N ILE A 46 -9.64 -2.92 -26.95
CA ILE A 46 -9.66 -1.63 -26.25
C ILE A 46 -8.28 -0.99 -26.13
N ILE A 47 -7.23 -1.77 -25.86
CA ILE A 47 -5.85 -1.24 -25.83
C ILE A 47 -5.38 -0.84 -27.24
N ARG A 48 -5.75 -1.60 -28.29
CA ARG A 48 -5.44 -1.25 -29.68
C ARG A 48 -6.15 0.04 -30.12
N GLU A 49 -7.41 0.19 -29.74
CA GLU A 49 -8.23 1.35 -30.11
C GLU A 49 -7.82 2.61 -29.36
N ALA A 50 -7.57 2.49 -28.05
CA ALA A 50 -7.00 3.58 -27.27
C ALA A 50 -5.60 3.98 -27.75
N ALA A 51 -4.83 3.06 -28.34
CA ALA A 51 -3.57 3.37 -29.02
C ALA A 51 -3.81 4.07 -30.38
N ARG A 52 -4.75 3.59 -31.22
CA ARG A 52 -5.10 4.21 -32.50
C ARG A 52 -5.55 5.67 -32.33
N GLN A 53 -6.45 5.93 -31.37
CA GLN A 53 -6.93 7.29 -31.06
C GLN A 53 -5.83 8.19 -30.47
N LYS A 54 -4.73 7.60 -29.98
CA LYS A 54 -3.52 8.29 -29.52
C LYS A 54 -2.48 8.50 -30.65
N GLY A 55 -2.77 8.08 -31.88
CA GLY A 55 -1.86 8.18 -33.02
C GLY A 55 -0.76 7.12 -33.07
N LEU A 56 -0.87 6.04 -32.27
CA LEU A 56 0.05 4.90 -32.31
C LEU A 56 -0.49 3.80 -33.22
N ASP A 57 0.32 3.29 -34.15
CA ASP A 57 -0.04 2.09 -34.92
C ASP A 57 0.15 0.83 -34.05
N PRO A 58 -0.92 0.08 -33.70
CA PRO A 58 -0.82 -1.13 -32.89
C PRO A 58 -0.04 -2.28 -33.55
N SER A 59 0.25 -2.22 -34.85
CA SER A 59 0.97 -3.27 -35.58
C SER A 59 2.46 -3.35 -35.22
N VAL A 60 3.03 -2.21 -34.78
CA VAL A 60 4.47 -2.04 -34.49
C VAL A 60 4.85 -2.50 -33.07
N TYR A 61 3.88 -2.71 -32.18
CA TYR A 61 4.10 -2.94 -30.75
C TYR A 61 3.67 -4.33 -30.27
N LEU A 62 4.32 -4.83 -29.21
CA LEU A 62 4.04 -6.15 -28.65
C LEU A 62 2.81 -6.13 -27.72
N LEU A 63 1.66 -6.67 -28.16
CA LEU A 63 0.47 -6.82 -27.31
C LEU A 63 0.18 -8.28 -26.93
N ASN A 64 0.72 -8.69 -25.78
CA ASN A 64 0.52 -10.02 -25.19
C ASN A 64 -0.96 -10.30 -24.83
N GLY A 65 -1.38 -11.57 -24.88
CA GLY A 65 -2.76 -11.98 -24.59
C GLY A 65 -2.97 -12.45 -23.15
N GLY A 66 -4.19 -12.26 -22.63
CA GLY A 66 -4.60 -12.70 -21.30
C GLY A 66 -3.99 -11.86 -20.18
N ALA A 67 -3.59 -12.53 -19.09
CA ALA A 67 -3.13 -11.89 -17.85
C ALA A 67 -2.13 -10.73 -18.04
N PRO A 68 -1.10 -10.80 -18.91
CA PRO A 68 -0.18 -9.68 -19.12
C PRO A 68 -0.84 -8.35 -19.52
N THR A 69 -1.90 -8.36 -20.34
CA THR A 69 -2.63 -7.14 -20.73
C THR A 69 -3.68 -6.76 -19.69
N ASN A 70 -4.38 -7.76 -19.15
CA ASN A 70 -5.34 -7.56 -18.06
C ASN A 70 -4.69 -6.83 -16.87
N ASN A 71 -3.47 -7.21 -16.48
CA ASN A 71 -2.72 -6.60 -15.37
C ASN A 71 -2.52 -5.07 -15.53
N TYR A 72 -2.50 -4.53 -16.75
CA TYR A 72 -2.41 -3.09 -16.97
C TYR A 72 -3.77 -2.40 -16.79
N LEU A 73 -4.84 -2.98 -17.33
CA LEU A 73 -6.21 -2.50 -17.13
C LEU A 73 -6.64 -2.56 -15.65
N VAL A 74 -6.22 -3.61 -14.93
CA VAL A 74 -6.37 -3.77 -13.47
C VAL A 74 -5.69 -2.62 -12.72
N LYS A 75 -4.44 -2.28 -13.09
CA LYS A 75 -3.70 -1.14 -12.52
C LYS A 75 -4.32 0.21 -12.86
N MET A 76 -4.99 0.32 -14.02
CA MET A 76 -5.80 1.48 -14.40
C MET A 76 -7.15 1.54 -13.66
N GLY A 77 -7.46 0.56 -12.81
CA GLY A 77 -8.70 0.52 -12.03
C GLY A 77 -9.92 0.08 -12.84
N PHE A 78 -9.74 -0.71 -13.91
CA PHE A 78 -10.84 -1.37 -14.62
C PHE A 78 -10.99 -2.83 -14.15
N PRO A 79 -12.22 -3.30 -13.91
CA PRO A 79 -12.48 -4.70 -13.64
C PRO A 79 -12.22 -5.65 -14.80
N ILE A 80 -11.67 -6.81 -14.47
CA ILE A 80 -11.58 -7.95 -15.37
C ILE A 80 -12.50 -9.07 -14.91
N TYR A 81 -13.25 -9.60 -15.86
CA TYR A 81 -14.13 -10.74 -15.72
C TYR A 81 -13.68 -11.89 -16.63
N TYR A 82 -13.99 -13.12 -16.24
CA TYR A 82 -13.99 -14.25 -17.15
C TYR A 82 -15.21 -14.18 -18.09
N LYS A 83 -15.07 -14.78 -19.28
CA LYS A 83 -16.17 -14.96 -20.26
C LYS A 83 -17.43 -15.68 -19.72
N ASN A 84 -17.34 -16.33 -18.55
CA ASN A 84 -18.44 -16.99 -17.86
C ASN A 84 -19.11 -16.13 -16.75
N GLY A 85 -18.70 -14.87 -16.60
CA GLY A 85 -19.25 -13.93 -15.60
C GLY A 85 -18.45 -13.83 -14.29
N ASN A 86 -17.53 -14.74 -14.00
CA ASN A 86 -16.78 -14.72 -12.75
C ASN A 86 -15.79 -13.55 -12.71
N TYR A 87 -15.80 -12.76 -11.63
CA TYR A 87 -14.81 -11.69 -11.39
C TYR A 87 -13.41 -12.25 -11.15
N ILE A 88 -12.38 -11.45 -11.48
CA ILE A 88 -10.97 -11.81 -11.29
C ILE A 88 -10.26 -10.78 -10.40
N GLU A 89 -10.03 -9.58 -10.92
CA GLU A 89 -9.33 -8.48 -10.25
C GLU A 89 -9.53 -7.16 -11.02
N GLY A 90 -9.21 -6.03 -10.38
CA GLY A 90 -9.26 -4.69 -10.95
C GLY A 90 -10.56 -3.92 -10.67
N GLY A 91 -10.41 -2.60 -10.50
CA GLY A 91 -11.52 -1.64 -10.32
C GLY A 91 -12.50 -1.93 -9.19
N THR A 92 -13.57 -1.12 -9.13
CA THR A 92 -14.71 -1.39 -8.24
C THR A 92 -15.71 -2.32 -8.92
N THR A 93 -15.40 -3.62 -8.94
CA THR A 93 -16.46 -4.62 -8.82
C THR A 93 -16.80 -4.66 -7.35
N GLY A 94 -17.79 -3.88 -6.99
CA GLY A 94 -18.02 -3.63 -5.60
C GLY A 94 -18.53 -4.87 -4.88
N ARG A 95 -18.58 -4.78 -3.55
CA ARG A 95 -18.98 -5.88 -2.68
C ARG A 95 -20.41 -6.28 -3.01
N VAL A 96 -20.72 -7.58 -2.88
CA VAL A 96 -22.10 -8.04 -2.92
C VAL A 96 -22.73 -7.84 -1.55
N TRP A 97 -23.83 -7.10 -1.48
CA TRP A 97 -24.61 -6.82 -0.27
C TRP A 97 -25.98 -7.50 -0.32
N LYS A 98 -26.59 -7.72 0.85
CA LYS A 98 -28.00 -8.08 0.99
C LYS A 98 -28.80 -6.84 1.40
N LEU A 99 -29.89 -6.54 0.69
CA LEU A 99 -30.91 -5.57 1.09
C LEU A 99 -32.25 -6.29 1.29
N GLY A 100 -32.73 -6.36 2.53
CA GLY A 100 -34.06 -6.89 2.83
C GLY A 100 -35.14 -5.84 2.57
N THR A 101 -36.21 -6.20 1.86
CA THR A 101 -37.29 -5.27 1.49
C THR A 101 -38.41 -5.14 2.53
N ARG A 102 -38.16 -5.61 3.76
CA ARG A 102 -39.03 -5.42 4.93
C ARG A 102 -38.22 -4.87 6.06
N TRP A 103 -38.69 -3.77 6.66
CA TRP A 103 -37.96 -3.07 7.71
C TRP A 103 -37.88 -3.86 9.03
N GLY A 104 -38.90 -4.69 9.28
CA GLY A 104 -38.95 -5.63 10.40
C GLY A 104 -39.87 -6.82 10.11
N SER A 105 -39.96 -7.76 11.06
CA SER A 105 -40.86 -8.90 10.96
C SER A 105 -42.32 -8.44 10.86
N GLY A 106 -43.06 -8.94 9.87
CA GLY A 106 -44.46 -8.57 9.63
C GLY A 106 -44.69 -7.18 9.01
N LYS A 107 -43.64 -6.40 8.73
CA LYS A 107 -43.77 -5.05 8.14
C LYS A 107 -44.09 -5.09 6.63
N PRO A 108 -44.63 -3.98 6.07
CA PRO A 108 -44.85 -3.83 4.63
C PRO A 108 -43.59 -4.11 3.81
N ASN A 109 -43.79 -4.59 2.57
CA ASN A 109 -42.70 -4.77 1.61
C ASN A 109 -42.51 -3.47 0.82
N PHE A 110 -41.32 -2.87 0.88
CA PHE A 110 -41.01 -1.58 0.23
C PHE A 110 -40.32 -1.72 -1.14
N TYR A 111 -40.31 -2.91 -1.73
CA TYR A 111 -39.61 -3.19 -2.99
C TYR A 111 -40.03 -2.27 -4.15
N GLU A 112 -41.32 -1.96 -4.26
CA GLU A 112 -41.85 -1.14 -5.35
C GLU A 112 -41.26 0.29 -5.35
N ILE A 113 -40.93 0.86 -4.19
CA ILE A 113 -40.27 2.19 -4.13
C ILE A 113 -38.84 2.10 -4.68
N LEU A 114 -38.07 1.08 -4.26
CA LEU A 114 -36.69 0.88 -4.76
C LEU A 114 -36.69 0.79 -6.30
N LYS A 115 -37.66 0.06 -6.85
CA LYS A 115 -37.84 -0.14 -8.29
C LYS A 115 -38.33 1.11 -9.02
N ARG A 116 -39.31 1.84 -8.47
CA ARG A 116 -39.90 3.05 -9.04
C ARG A 116 -38.88 4.19 -9.10
N GLU A 117 -38.22 4.46 -7.97
CA GLU A 117 -37.23 5.54 -7.83
C GLU A 117 -35.82 5.16 -8.32
N LYS A 118 -35.58 3.87 -8.60
CA LYS A 118 -34.28 3.31 -9.00
C LYS A 118 -33.20 3.59 -7.96
N ILE A 119 -33.50 3.26 -6.71
CA ILE A 119 -32.63 3.50 -5.56
C ILE A 119 -32.36 2.22 -4.77
N VAL A 120 -31.27 2.24 -4.00
CA VAL A 120 -31.03 1.35 -2.87
C VAL A 120 -30.83 2.17 -1.60
N ILE A 121 -31.27 1.61 -0.47
CA ILE A 121 -31.13 2.24 0.85
C ILE A 121 -30.27 1.38 1.78
N ALA A 122 -29.58 2.02 2.72
CA ALA A 122 -28.82 1.34 3.77
C ALA A 122 -28.77 2.16 5.07
N PHE A 123 -28.52 1.49 6.20
CA PHE A 123 -28.07 2.19 7.41
C PHE A 123 -26.64 2.71 7.22
N GLU A 124 -26.29 3.81 7.87
CA GLU A 124 -24.93 4.40 7.88
C GLU A 124 -23.81 3.39 8.16
N LYS A 125 -24.07 2.38 9.01
CA LYS A 125 -23.13 1.30 9.32
C LYS A 125 -22.82 0.36 8.15
N TYR A 126 -23.65 0.35 7.10
CA TYR A 126 -23.62 -0.60 5.99
C TYR A 126 -23.62 0.09 4.62
N THR A 127 -22.91 1.21 4.50
CA THR A 127 -22.79 2.00 3.25
C THR A 127 -22.33 1.17 2.06
N PHE A 128 -23.04 1.30 0.93
CA PHE A 128 -22.64 0.76 -0.36
C PHE A 128 -21.83 1.80 -1.16
N ASN A 129 -20.88 1.33 -1.96
CA ASN A 129 -20.02 2.12 -2.83
C ASN A 129 -20.53 2.09 -4.27
N ALA A 130 -20.22 3.11 -5.06
CA ALA A 130 -20.42 3.09 -6.50
C ALA A 130 -19.72 1.87 -7.15
N GLY A 131 -20.50 1.02 -7.83
CA GLY A 131 -20.06 -0.25 -8.39
C GLY A 131 -20.35 -1.49 -7.52
N ASP A 132 -20.82 -1.34 -6.28
CA ASP A 132 -21.32 -2.46 -5.45
C ASP A 132 -22.55 -3.12 -6.07
N LEU A 133 -22.70 -4.44 -5.87
CA LEU A 133 -23.89 -5.21 -6.23
C LEU A 133 -24.74 -5.45 -4.99
N VAL A 134 -26.06 -5.44 -5.14
CA VAL A 134 -27.02 -5.61 -4.04
C VAL A 134 -28.01 -6.69 -4.44
N ALA A 135 -28.00 -7.82 -3.73
CA ALA A 135 -29.04 -8.82 -3.78
C ALA A 135 -30.23 -8.34 -2.93
N ILE A 136 -31.34 -8.03 -3.59
CA ILE A 136 -32.55 -7.53 -2.96
C ILE A 136 -33.47 -8.72 -2.62
N THR A 137 -33.91 -8.82 -1.37
CA THR A 137 -34.60 -10.01 -0.85
C THR A 137 -35.93 -9.70 -0.16
N ASP A 138 -36.98 -10.44 -0.48
CA ASP A 138 -38.14 -10.59 0.42
C ASP A 138 -37.92 -11.85 1.30
N GLY A 139 -37.73 -11.64 2.60
CA GLY A 139 -37.37 -12.69 3.56
C GLY A 139 -36.02 -13.36 3.25
N HIS A 140 -36.09 -14.58 2.71
CA HIS A 140 -34.94 -15.36 2.27
C HIS A 140 -34.79 -15.43 0.74
N THR A 141 -35.80 -15.09 -0.05
CA THR A 141 -35.74 -15.19 -1.51
C THR A 141 -35.06 -13.96 -2.09
N VAL A 142 -34.04 -14.15 -2.93
CA VAL A 142 -33.46 -13.08 -3.76
C VAL A 142 -34.36 -12.86 -4.96
N ASN A 143 -35.02 -11.70 -5.01
CA ASN A 143 -36.01 -11.35 -6.04
C ASN A 143 -35.41 -10.52 -7.17
N SER A 144 -34.35 -9.77 -6.89
CA SER A 144 -33.68 -8.91 -7.86
C SER A 144 -32.22 -8.66 -7.49
N VAL A 145 -31.44 -8.26 -8.50
CA VAL A 145 -30.06 -7.82 -8.33
C VAL A 145 -29.96 -6.37 -8.78
N ALA A 146 -29.36 -5.52 -7.96
CA ALA A 146 -29.10 -4.13 -8.27
C ALA A 146 -27.61 -3.81 -8.32
N ARG A 147 -27.24 -2.78 -9.07
CA ARG A 147 -25.90 -2.18 -9.08
C ARG A 147 -25.98 -0.74 -8.65
N VAL A 148 -25.18 -0.37 -7.66
CA VAL A 148 -25.07 1.01 -7.16
C VAL A 148 -24.30 1.87 -8.17
N ASN A 149 -24.89 3.00 -8.58
CA ASN A 149 -24.26 3.91 -9.54
C ASN A 149 -23.42 4.99 -8.84
N ASP A 150 -23.99 5.60 -7.81
CA ASP A 150 -23.45 6.82 -7.19
C ASP A 150 -23.06 6.62 -5.72
N LYS A 151 -22.48 7.65 -5.11
CA LYS A 151 -22.16 7.67 -3.68
C LYS A 151 -23.46 7.79 -2.85
N MET A 152 -23.56 6.99 -1.79
CA MET A 152 -24.64 7.11 -0.80
C MET A 152 -24.61 8.43 -0.03
N LEU A 153 -25.80 9.04 0.13
CA LEU A 153 -26.04 10.27 0.89
C LEU A 153 -27.16 10.04 1.94
N PRO A 154 -27.17 10.76 3.07
CA PRO A 154 -28.30 10.76 4.00
C PRO A 154 -29.60 11.13 3.29
N ILE A 155 -30.69 10.39 3.54
CA ILE A 155 -31.96 10.55 2.81
C ILE A 155 -32.56 11.95 3.00
N THR A 156 -32.42 12.50 4.20
CA THR A 156 -32.75 13.88 4.62
C THR A 156 -31.96 14.98 3.88
N LYS A 157 -30.84 14.61 3.23
CA LYS A 157 -29.91 15.50 2.50
C LYS A 157 -29.75 15.08 1.04
N SER A 158 -30.71 14.29 0.53
CA SER A 158 -30.71 13.73 -0.82
C SER A 158 -31.82 14.36 -1.68
N ALA A 159 -31.87 14.02 -2.97
CA ALA A 159 -32.96 14.42 -3.85
C ALA A 159 -34.30 13.68 -3.57
N TYR A 160 -34.35 12.81 -2.55
CA TYR A 160 -35.48 11.93 -2.25
C TYR A 160 -36.22 12.32 -0.95
N THR A 161 -36.11 13.57 -0.50
CA THR A 161 -36.79 14.10 0.69
C THR A 161 -38.31 13.90 0.65
N ASP A 162 -38.89 13.94 -0.54
CA ASP A 162 -40.34 13.85 -0.76
C ASP A 162 -40.91 12.44 -0.48
N LEU A 163 -40.04 11.45 -0.27
CA LEU A 163 -40.43 10.09 0.10
C LEU A 163 -40.79 9.92 1.60
N GLU A 164 -40.64 10.95 2.45
CA GLU A 164 -40.86 10.82 3.90
C GLU A 164 -42.23 10.22 4.25
N GLU A 165 -43.31 10.69 3.60
CA GLU A 165 -44.65 10.16 3.86
C GLU A 165 -44.81 8.70 3.46
N GLU A 166 -44.20 8.28 2.35
CA GLU A 166 -44.27 6.89 1.89
C GLU A 166 -43.41 5.97 2.77
N PHE A 167 -42.22 6.42 3.18
CA PHE A 167 -41.36 5.71 4.13
C PHE A 167 -42.09 5.51 5.46
N ARG A 168 -42.77 6.55 5.97
CA ARG A 168 -43.58 6.47 7.19
C ARG A 168 -44.78 5.52 7.03
N LYS A 169 -45.46 5.50 5.87
CA LYS A 169 -46.56 4.56 5.56
C LYS A 169 -46.08 3.10 5.45
N LEU A 170 -44.85 2.87 5.03
CA LEU A 170 -44.22 1.54 4.92
C LEU A 170 -43.44 1.12 6.17
N GLU A 171 -43.48 1.94 7.23
CA GLU A 171 -42.79 1.72 8.50
C GLU A 171 -41.27 1.56 8.36
N ILE A 172 -40.66 2.36 7.47
CA ILE A 172 -39.21 2.53 7.30
C ILE A 172 -38.75 3.70 8.16
N ASP A 173 -37.59 3.58 8.82
CA ASP A 173 -37.01 4.70 9.57
C ASP A 173 -36.69 5.88 8.65
N TRP A 174 -36.75 7.09 9.20
CA TRP A 174 -36.39 8.34 8.52
C TRP A 174 -35.42 9.14 9.38
N GLY A 175 -34.29 9.56 8.81
CA GLY A 175 -33.25 10.32 9.49
C GLY A 175 -31.89 10.22 8.81
N ASP A 176 -30.92 11.01 9.28
CA ASP A 176 -29.58 11.11 8.69
C ASP A 176 -28.81 9.76 8.67
N TRP A 177 -29.16 8.82 9.55
CA TRP A 177 -28.58 7.48 9.62
C TRP A 177 -29.09 6.52 8.53
N ILE A 178 -30.10 6.94 7.73
CA ILE A 178 -30.58 6.22 6.55
C ILE A 178 -29.97 6.86 5.31
N LEU A 179 -29.18 6.08 4.58
CA LEU A 179 -28.49 6.48 3.37
C LEU A 179 -29.22 5.94 2.13
N VAL A 180 -29.15 6.69 1.03
CA VAL A 180 -29.75 6.36 -0.27
C VAL A 180 -28.76 6.62 -1.41
N ALA A 181 -28.81 5.80 -2.47
CA ALA A 181 -28.07 6.01 -3.71
C ALA A 181 -28.87 5.53 -4.94
N ASN A 182 -28.64 6.15 -6.09
CA ASN A 182 -29.09 5.65 -7.40
C ASN A 182 -28.55 4.23 -7.65
N ALA A 183 -29.40 3.37 -8.19
CA ALA A 183 -29.04 2.02 -8.61
C ALA A 183 -29.84 1.54 -9.83
N VAL A 184 -29.21 0.74 -10.68
CA VAL A 184 -29.92 -0.02 -11.72
C VAL A 184 -30.38 -1.34 -11.11
N ILE A 185 -31.68 -1.62 -11.13
CA ILE A 185 -32.28 -2.84 -10.55
C ILE A 185 -32.76 -3.77 -11.69
N TYR A 186 -32.47 -5.07 -11.57
CA TYR A 186 -32.93 -6.12 -12.49
C TYR A 186 -33.76 -7.18 -11.74
N ASP A 187 -35.03 -7.33 -12.12
CA ASP A 187 -35.95 -8.35 -11.59
C ASP A 187 -35.56 -9.76 -12.07
N LEU A 188 -35.48 -10.72 -11.14
CA LEU A 188 -35.23 -12.13 -11.47
C LEU A 188 -36.55 -12.85 -11.78
N LEU A 189 -36.55 -13.66 -12.85
CA LEU A 189 -37.66 -14.56 -13.14
C LEU A 189 -37.80 -15.61 -12.02
N LYS A 190 -38.99 -16.22 -11.86
CA LYS A 190 -39.24 -17.21 -10.78
C LYS A 190 -38.27 -18.40 -10.78
N GLU A 191 -37.72 -18.74 -11.94
CA GLU A 191 -36.73 -19.82 -12.13
C GLU A 191 -35.30 -19.40 -11.75
N GLU A 192 -35.04 -18.09 -11.66
CA GLU A 192 -33.74 -17.47 -11.37
C GLU A 192 -33.63 -17.02 -9.90
N GLN A 193 -34.77 -16.91 -9.22
CA GLN A 193 -34.88 -16.63 -7.79
C GLN A 193 -34.30 -17.78 -6.98
N PHE A 194 -33.55 -17.45 -5.93
CA PHE A 194 -32.88 -18.44 -5.07
C PHE A 194 -32.89 -18.00 -3.60
N GLU A 195 -32.77 -18.95 -2.69
CA GLU A 195 -32.78 -18.67 -1.25
C GLU A 195 -31.40 -18.25 -0.73
N TYR A 196 -31.35 -17.10 -0.06
CA TYR A 196 -30.21 -16.66 0.74
C TYR A 196 -30.55 -16.56 2.24
N LYS A 197 -30.32 -17.67 2.93
CA LYS A 197 -30.51 -17.82 4.38
C LYS A 197 -29.34 -17.22 5.17
N LEU A 198 -29.50 -15.94 5.53
CA LEU A 198 -28.70 -15.22 6.51
C LEU A 198 -29.62 -14.65 7.61
N GLU A 199 -29.10 -14.55 8.84
CA GLU A 199 -29.70 -13.77 9.93
C GLU A 199 -29.86 -12.29 9.55
N ALA A 200 -30.85 -11.63 10.16
CA ALA A 200 -31.43 -10.38 9.68
C ALA A 200 -30.47 -9.17 9.60
N GLY A 201 -30.86 -8.22 8.72
CA GLY A 201 -30.20 -6.94 8.53
C GLY A 201 -29.43 -6.81 7.20
N ILE A 202 -29.12 -5.57 6.82
CA ILE A 202 -28.24 -5.27 5.68
C ILE A 202 -26.83 -5.72 6.05
N ARG A 203 -26.24 -6.61 5.26
CA ARG A 203 -24.89 -7.15 5.47
C ARG A 203 -24.23 -7.48 4.15
N GLN A 204 -22.91 -7.39 4.12
CA GLN A 204 -22.11 -7.89 3.01
C GLN A 204 -22.23 -9.42 2.93
N VAL A 205 -22.55 -9.95 1.75
CA VAL A 205 -22.66 -11.38 1.45
C VAL A 205 -21.32 -12.06 1.70
N GLN A 206 -21.31 -13.06 2.59
CA GLN A 206 -20.10 -13.83 2.94
C GLN A 206 -20.00 -15.19 2.22
N GLN A 207 -21.11 -15.72 1.69
CA GLN A 207 -21.12 -17.02 1.02
C GLN A 207 -20.68 -16.86 -0.44
N GLU A 208 -19.57 -17.50 -0.82
CA GLU A 208 -18.96 -17.31 -2.15
C GLU A 208 -19.90 -17.73 -3.28
N ALA A 209 -20.58 -18.87 -3.15
CA ALA A 209 -21.57 -19.34 -4.14
C ALA A 209 -22.68 -18.31 -4.41
N VAL A 210 -23.10 -17.56 -3.39
CA VAL A 210 -24.11 -16.49 -3.54
C VAL A 210 -23.52 -15.26 -4.21
N LYS A 211 -22.26 -14.90 -3.92
CA LYS A 211 -21.58 -13.83 -4.66
C LYS A 211 -21.44 -14.19 -6.14
N GLU A 212 -21.00 -15.41 -6.44
CA GLU A 212 -20.86 -15.94 -7.80
C GLU A 212 -22.22 -15.94 -8.52
N GLN A 213 -23.28 -16.41 -7.88
CA GLN A 213 -24.62 -16.43 -8.47
C GLN A 213 -25.17 -15.02 -8.72
N VAL A 214 -25.07 -14.09 -7.76
CA VAL A 214 -25.51 -12.69 -7.94
C VAL A 214 -24.72 -11.99 -9.05
N THR A 215 -23.40 -12.22 -9.08
CA THR A 215 -22.51 -11.68 -10.12
C THR A 215 -22.90 -12.25 -11.49
N ASN A 216 -23.03 -13.56 -11.62
CA ASN A 216 -23.33 -14.22 -12.89
C ASN A 216 -24.74 -13.89 -13.40
N LEU A 217 -25.73 -13.71 -12.52
CA LEU A 217 -27.05 -13.20 -12.90
C LEU A 217 -26.97 -11.77 -13.44
N TRP A 218 -26.30 -10.87 -12.72
CA TRP A 218 -26.08 -9.49 -13.16
C TRP A 218 -25.40 -9.43 -14.54
N PHE A 219 -24.31 -10.18 -14.74
CA PHE A 219 -23.58 -10.20 -16.00
C PHE A 219 -24.37 -10.84 -17.14
N THR A 220 -24.95 -12.02 -16.92
CA THR A 220 -25.70 -12.72 -17.98
C THR A 220 -26.87 -11.90 -18.49
N LYS A 221 -27.57 -11.18 -17.59
CA LYS A 221 -28.79 -10.45 -17.94
C LYS A 221 -28.54 -9.04 -18.46
N TYR A 222 -27.62 -8.29 -17.86
CA TYR A 222 -27.34 -6.91 -18.28
C TYR A 222 -26.44 -6.84 -19.52
N TYR A 223 -25.62 -7.87 -19.80
CA TYR A 223 -24.64 -7.84 -20.89
C TYR A 223 -24.99 -8.72 -22.10
N ASN A 224 -25.59 -9.90 -21.94
CA ASN A 224 -25.85 -10.78 -23.09
C ASN A 224 -27.18 -10.52 -23.82
N ASN A 225 -28.08 -9.67 -23.29
CA ASN A 225 -29.36 -9.30 -23.92
C ASN A 225 -29.50 -7.76 -24.06
N PRO A 226 -29.20 -7.18 -25.24
CA PRO A 226 -29.43 -5.76 -25.51
C PRO A 226 -30.91 -5.37 -25.72
N THR A 227 -31.83 -6.33 -25.73
CA THR A 227 -33.14 -6.25 -26.40
C THR A 227 -34.31 -5.72 -25.58
N ASP A 228 -34.22 -5.63 -24.25
CA ASP A 228 -35.30 -5.11 -23.40
C ASP A 228 -35.34 -3.56 -23.28
N LEU A 229 -34.56 -2.86 -24.10
CA LEU A 229 -34.65 -1.39 -24.24
C LEU A 229 -35.69 -0.97 -25.30
N THR A 230 -36.94 -1.41 -25.15
CA THR A 230 -38.05 -0.96 -26.01
C THR A 230 -39.13 -0.16 -25.26
N PHE A 231 -39.29 1.09 -25.71
CA PHE A 231 -40.51 1.89 -25.69
C PHE A 231 -41.28 2.15 -24.38
N SER A 232 -41.03 3.34 -23.82
CA SER A 232 -42.13 4.32 -23.66
C SER A 232 -41.63 5.77 -23.73
N ARG A 233 -41.43 6.25 -24.96
CA ARG A 233 -41.20 7.67 -25.25
C ARG A 233 -42.54 8.34 -25.60
N LYS A 234 -43.29 8.79 -24.60
CA LYS A 234 -44.42 9.71 -24.84
C LYS A 234 -43.90 11.15 -24.99
N LYS A 235 -44.50 11.87 -25.94
CA LYS A 235 -44.12 13.22 -26.38
C LYS A 235 -44.17 14.25 -25.24
N ASN A 236 -43.18 15.14 -25.17
CA ASN A 236 -43.29 16.59 -25.37
C ASN A 236 -41.85 17.10 -25.60
N LYS A 237 -41.45 17.65 -26.77
CA LYS A 237 -41.78 18.92 -27.46
C LYS A 237 -41.02 20.13 -26.88
N SER A 238 -40.00 20.54 -27.65
CA SER A 238 -39.37 21.88 -27.77
C SER A 238 -38.81 22.62 -26.54
N ALA A 239 -37.50 22.87 -26.56
CA ALA A 239 -36.94 24.24 -26.65
C ALA A 239 -35.50 24.19 -27.19
N GLU A 240 -35.04 25.30 -27.78
CA GLU A 240 -33.63 25.69 -28.00
C GLU A 240 -32.73 24.82 -28.92
N ASP A 241 -32.99 24.92 -30.22
CA ASP A 241 -31.90 25.30 -31.15
C ASP A 241 -31.53 26.77 -30.85
N LEU A 242 -30.25 27.11 -30.61
CA LEU A 242 -29.68 28.47 -30.74
C LEU A 242 -28.14 28.48 -30.52
N PHE A 243 -27.37 28.81 -31.57
CA PHE A 243 -25.93 29.16 -31.62
C PHE A 243 -24.90 28.05 -31.22
N TYR A 244 -23.88 27.67 -32.01
CA TYR A 244 -22.96 28.43 -32.88
C TYR A 244 -22.36 27.52 -33.98
N GLU A 245 -21.96 28.11 -35.12
CA GLU A 245 -21.27 27.41 -36.22
C GLU A 245 -19.74 27.33 -36.02
N GLU A 246 -19.11 26.22 -36.43
CA GLU A 246 -17.65 26.11 -36.52
C GLU A 246 -17.09 26.68 -37.84
N PRO A 247 -16.02 27.50 -37.83
CA PRO A 247 -15.39 27.99 -39.04
C PRO A 247 -14.48 26.93 -39.67
N LYS A 248 -14.67 26.67 -40.98
CA LYS A 248 -13.75 25.86 -41.79
C LYS A 248 -12.40 26.56 -41.94
N ILE A 249 -11.31 25.91 -41.53
CA ILE A 249 -9.95 26.38 -41.78
C ILE A 249 -9.36 25.69 -43.02
N ILE A 250 -8.73 26.48 -43.86
CA ILE A 250 -8.10 26.09 -45.13
C ILE A 250 -6.69 25.55 -44.85
N ASN A 251 -6.31 24.46 -45.53
CA ASN A 251 -4.98 23.85 -45.37
C ASN A 251 -3.87 24.78 -45.91
N ALA A 252 -2.92 25.14 -45.05
CA ALA A 252 -1.63 25.72 -45.41
C ALA A 252 -0.49 24.77 -44.98
N SER A 253 0.58 24.74 -45.77
CA SER A 253 1.69 23.77 -45.66
C SER A 253 2.48 23.84 -44.35
N PRO A 254 3.10 22.73 -43.89
CA PRO A 254 3.69 22.66 -42.56
C PRO A 254 5.06 23.35 -42.47
N GLN A 255 5.14 24.41 -41.67
CA GLN A 255 6.40 24.82 -41.06
C GLN A 255 6.67 23.96 -39.81
N ARG A 256 7.95 23.63 -39.55
CA ARG A 256 8.37 22.77 -38.44
C ARG A 256 8.08 23.47 -37.11
N LYS A 257 7.30 22.82 -36.23
CA LYS A 257 7.15 23.23 -34.82
C LYS A 257 8.34 22.71 -34.00
N PRO A 258 8.85 23.48 -33.00
CA PRO A 258 9.82 22.96 -32.04
C PRO A 258 9.21 21.79 -31.25
N SER A 259 10.07 20.84 -30.86
CA SER A 259 9.67 19.63 -30.15
C SER A 259 9.11 19.94 -28.76
N ALA A 260 7.83 19.69 -28.55
CA ALA A 260 7.20 19.86 -27.24
C ALA A 260 7.82 18.91 -26.20
N ILE A 261 8.39 19.47 -25.13
CA ILE A 261 9.09 18.75 -24.07
C ILE A 261 8.07 18.07 -23.13
N PHE A 262 7.40 17.03 -23.63
CA PHE A 262 6.51 16.19 -22.82
C PHE A 262 7.34 15.13 -22.08
N GLY A 263 7.71 15.44 -20.84
CA GLY A 263 8.39 14.52 -19.92
C GLY A 263 7.61 13.21 -19.71
N ASN A 264 8.30 12.07 -19.79
CA ASN A 264 7.74 10.79 -19.34
C ASN A 264 7.57 10.81 -17.81
N GLY A 265 6.64 10.02 -17.28
CA GLY A 265 6.18 10.12 -15.90
C GLY A 265 7.28 10.17 -14.83
N TYR A 266 7.28 11.24 -14.04
CA TYR A 266 8.23 11.52 -12.94
C TYR A 266 8.10 10.52 -11.78
N SER A 267 8.69 9.34 -11.93
CA SER A 267 8.73 8.30 -10.89
C SER A 267 10.08 8.29 -10.17
N THR A 268 10.36 9.31 -9.35
CA THR A 268 11.51 9.25 -8.44
C THR A 268 11.08 8.83 -7.03
N HIS A 269 11.44 7.61 -6.62
CA HIS A 269 11.27 7.16 -5.24
C HIS A 269 12.46 7.59 -4.40
N ASP A 270 12.21 7.96 -3.13
CA ASP A 270 13.21 8.27 -2.09
C ASP A 270 14.31 7.20 -1.96
N TYR A 271 13.99 5.99 -2.39
CA TYR A 271 14.83 4.81 -2.25
C TYR A 271 15.93 4.69 -3.30
N ASP A 272 15.86 5.48 -4.37
CA ASP A 272 16.74 5.43 -5.54
C ASP A 272 17.90 6.46 -5.47
N PHE A 273 17.93 7.28 -4.42
CA PHE A 273 18.99 8.28 -4.20
C PHE A 273 20.14 7.66 -3.40
N GLU A 274 21.36 8.02 -3.77
CA GLU A 274 22.54 7.62 -3.00
C GLU A 274 22.46 8.15 -1.56
N PRO A 275 22.93 7.39 -0.56
CA PRO A 275 22.97 7.88 0.81
C PRO A 275 24.05 8.96 0.95
N LYS A 276 23.60 10.20 1.12
CA LYS A 276 24.41 11.39 1.36
C LYS A 276 24.49 11.72 2.86
N LEU A 277 25.12 12.84 3.23
CA LEU A 277 25.02 13.44 4.57
C LEU A 277 25.45 12.51 5.71
N ASP A 278 26.60 11.84 5.54
CA ASP A 278 27.14 10.84 6.47
C ASP A 278 26.16 9.72 6.90
N VAL A 279 25.06 9.52 6.19
CA VAL A 279 24.06 8.49 6.50
C VAL A 279 24.68 7.10 6.55
N LYS A 280 25.73 6.83 5.75
CA LYS A 280 26.52 5.57 5.80
C LYS A 280 27.35 5.44 7.09
N VAL A 281 27.90 6.54 7.61
CA VAL A 281 28.68 6.56 8.87
C VAL A 281 27.74 6.40 10.06
N LEU A 282 26.62 7.10 10.04
CA LEU A 282 25.56 7.01 11.05
C LEU A 282 24.89 5.63 11.05
N SER A 283 24.56 5.07 9.87
CA SER A 283 23.90 3.76 9.78
C SER A 283 24.83 2.63 10.23
N ARG A 284 26.12 2.69 9.89
CA ARG A 284 27.14 1.74 10.36
C ARG A 284 27.34 1.83 11.87
N SER A 285 27.43 3.03 12.42
CA SER A 285 27.56 3.25 13.86
C SER A 285 26.35 2.73 14.63
N PHE A 286 25.14 3.01 14.14
CA PHE A 286 23.89 2.53 14.74
C PHE A 286 23.70 1.00 14.56
N ALA A 287 24.12 0.43 13.43
CA ALA A 287 24.17 -1.02 13.23
C ALA A 287 25.15 -1.69 14.21
N ASN A 288 26.29 -1.07 14.51
CA ASN A 288 27.25 -1.56 15.51
C ASN A 288 26.68 -1.47 16.93
N LEU A 289 25.94 -0.40 17.27
CA LEU A 289 25.19 -0.33 18.53
C LEU A 289 24.20 -1.50 18.64
N ILE A 290 23.38 -1.76 17.61
CA ILE A 290 22.43 -2.88 17.59
C ILE A 290 23.14 -4.24 17.72
N ARG A 291 24.30 -4.44 17.08
CA ARG A 291 25.13 -5.65 17.24
C ARG A 291 25.60 -5.84 18.69
N ASN A 292 26.14 -4.79 19.31
CA ASN A 292 26.62 -4.85 20.69
C ASN A 292 25.47 -5.21 21.65
N LEU A 293 24.29 -4.64 21.40
CA LEU A 293 23.08 -4.96 22.15
C LEU A 293 22.60 -6.41 21.99
N LYS A 294 23.09 -7.22 21.03
CA LYS A 294 22.70 -8.64 20.91
C LYS A 294 22.85 -9.38 22.23
N ASN A 295 23.96 -9.14 22.94
CA ASN A 295 24.34 -9.84 24.16
C ASN A 295 23.87 -9.15 25.45
N SER A 296 23.23 -7.98 25.36
CA SER A 296 22.73 -7.22 26.52
C SER A 296 21.19 -7.18 26.54
N PRO A 297 20.53 -7.28 27.70
CA PRO A 297 19.07 -7.33 27.79
C PRO A 297 18.35 -6.12 27.18
N GLY A 298 17.13 -6.37 26.70
CA GLY A 298 16.30 -5.53 25.81
C GLY A 298 16.13 -4.07 26.17
N GLN A 299 16.33 -3.23 25.17
CA GLN A 299 16.19 -1.79 25.26
C GLN A 299 15.45 -1.28 24.03
N MET A 300 14.77 -0.16 24.20
CA MET A 300 14.19 0.61 23.11
C MET A 300 15.22 1.64 22.63
N LEU A 301 15.43 1.71 21.32
CA LEU A 301 16.25 2.73 20.66
C LEU A 301 15.34 3.72 19.94
N GLY A 302 15.63 5.01 20.11
CA GLY A 302 14.93 6.08 19.39
C GLY A 302 15.59 6.39 18.05
N VAL A 303 14.80 6.54 16.99
CA VAL A 303 15.21 7.23 15.75
C VAL A 303 14.31 8.44 15.59
N PHE A 304 14.85 9.61 15.89
CA PHE A 304 14.14 10.88 15.92
C PHE A 304 14.40 11.71 14.65
N GLY A 305 13.55 12.68 14.39
CA GLY A 305 13.60 13.58 13.25
C GLY A 305 12.21 13.81 12.64
N GLN A 306 12.01 14.99 12.09
CA GLN A 306 10.69 15.43 11.63
C GLN A 306 10.08 14.59 10.51
N TRP A 307 8.76 14.70 10.33
CA TRP A 307 8.05 14.09 9.20
C TRP A 307 8.68 14.38 7.83
N GLY A 308 9.12 13.31 7.15
CA GLY A 308 9.79 13.40 5.86
C GLY A 308 11.31 13.61 5.93
N ARG A 309 11.92 13.70 7.13
CA ARG A 309 13.38 13.84 7.30
C ARG A 309 14.19 12.61 6.83
N GLY A 310 13.57 11.42 6.86
CA GLY A 310 14.16 10.20 6.33
C GLY A 310 14.31 9.03 7.31
N LYS A 311 13.66 9.04 8.48
CA LYS A 311 13.74 7.95 9.50
C LYS A 311 13.66 6.54 8.91
N THR A 312 12.66 6.26 8.08
CA THR A 312 12.49 4.96 7.39
C THR A 312 13.61 4.65 6.37
N TYR A 313 14.15 5.67 5.69
CA TYR A 313 15.29 5.52 4.77
C TYR A 313 16.58 5.21 5.54
N PHE A 314 16.83 5.95 6.63
CA PHE A 314 17.94 5.70 7.55
C PHE A 314 17.90 4.26 8.09
N MET A 315 16.74 3.82 8.57
CA MET A 315 16.59 2.44 9.05
C MET A 315 16.80 1.41 7.95
N ARG A 316 16.42 1.67 6.70
CA ARG A 316 16.79 0.79 5.58
C ARG A 316 18.32 0.68 5.41
N GLN A 317 19.05 1.79 5.54
CA GLN A 317 20.53 1.78 5.48
C GLN A 317 21.15 1.01 6.65
N VAL A 318 20.56 1.08 7.85
CA VAL A 318 20.97 0.25 9.00
C VAL A 318 20.73 -1.24 8.70
N LEU A 319 19.64 -1.61 8.05
CA LEU A 319 19.35 -3.01 7.66
C LEU A 319 20.28 -3.53 6.56
N GLU A 320 20.75 -2.66 5.67
CA GLU A 320 21.78 -2.99 4.67
C GLU A 320 23.12 -3.25 5.37
N GLU A 321 23.56 -2.36 6.27
CA GLU A 321 24.77 -2.57 7.08
C GLU A 321 24.68 -3.80 8.00
N LEU A 322 23.49 -4.21 8.46
CA LEU A 322 23.23 -5.42 9.25
C LEU A 322 23.10 -6.73 8.46
N ASP A 323 23.24 -6.70 7.12
CA ASP A 323 23.01 -7.86 6.22
C ASP A 323 21.59 -8.48 6.36
N LEU A 324 20.59 -7.61 6.55
CA LEU A 324 19.17 -7.98 6.65
C LEU A 324 18.42 -7.80 5.32
N THR A 325 19.01 -7.10 4.35
CA THR A 325 18.49 -7.00 2.98
C THR A 325 18.93 -8.18 2.11
N HIS A 326 18.07 -8.66 1.21
CA HIS A 326 18.29 -9.87 0.40
C HIS A 326 19.34 -9.75 -0.73
N ARG A 327 20.56 -9.27 -0.45
CA ARG A 327 21.64 -9.12 -1.44
C ARG A 327 22.92 -9.83 -1.00
N LYS A 328 23.13 -11.02 -1.60
CA LYS A 328 24.32 -11.90 -1.54
C LYS A 328 24.53 -12.66 -0.22
N LYS A 329 25.32 -13.73 -0.30
CA LYS A 329 25.93 -14.39 0.87
C LYS A 329 27.04 -13.48 1.39
N ALA A 330 27.20 -13.36 2.70
CA ALA A 330 28.39 -12.75 3.29
C ALA A 330 29.55 -13.76 3.25
N ASP A 331 30.68 -13.38 2.64
CA ASP A 331 31.87 -14.23 2.48
C ASP A 331 32.75 -14.31 3.76
N ASN A 332 32.26 -13.86 4.92
CA ASN A 332 32.99 -13.84 6.19
C ASN A 332 32.08 -14.20 7.36
N GLU A 333 32.52 -15.11 8.23
CA GLU A 333 31.77 -15.57 9.41
C GLU A 333 31.44 -14.41 10.39
N ALA A 334 32.33 -13.42 10.51
CA ALA A 334 32.14 -12.23 11.32
C ALA A 334 30.97 -11.32 10.86
N LYS A 335 30.43 -11.52 9.64
CA LYS A 335 29.30 -10.76 9.09
C LYS A 335 28.01 -11.57 8.97
N GLN A 336 27.92 -12.78 9.54
CA GLN A 336 26.67 -13.54 9.52
C GLN A 336 25.53 -12.76 10.20
N ASN A 337 24.46 -12.51 9.45
CA ASN A 337 23.23 -11.86 9.92
C ASN A 337 22.76 -12.45 11.27
N GLN A 338 22.75 -11.61 12.31
CA GLN A 338 22.45 -12.00 13.70
C GLN A 338 21.00 -11.74 14.14
N PHE A 339 20.12 -11.29 13.23
CA PHE A 339 18.79 -10.79 13.60
C PHE A 339 17.67 -11.38 12.74
N TYR A 340 16.49 -11.51 13.34
CA TYR A 340 15.24 -11.55 12.60
C TYR A 340 14.69 -10.14 12.56
N TYR A 341 14.27 -9.65 11.39
CA TYR A 341 13.73 -8.30 11.26
C TYR A 341 12.22 -8.33 11.09
N LEU A 342 11.52 -7.49 11.88
CA LEU A 342 10.11 -7.21 11.71
C LEU A 342 9.86 -5.71 11.64
N LYS A 343 9.21 -5.25 10.56
CA LYS A 343 8.62 -3.91 10.51
C LYS A 343 7.18 -3.94 11.03
N PHE A 344 6.86 -3.05 11.95
CA PHE A 344 5.54 -2.89 12.54
C PHE A 344 5.07 -1.44 12.38
N HIS A 345 3.84 -1.24 11.91
CA HIS A 345 3.23 0.09 11.75
C HIS A 345 2.19 0.31 12.84
N ALA A 346 2.43 1.27 13.75
CA ALA A 346 1.63 1.44 14.96
C ALA A 346 0.20 1.97 14.70
N TRP A 347 0.01 2.85 13.73
CA TRP A 347 -1.25 3.56 13.46
C TRP A 347 -2.41 2.71 12.90
N LYS A 348 -2.17 1.43 12.57
CA LYS A 348 -3.12 0.61 11.79
C LYS A 348 -4.42 0.27 12.54
N TYR A 349 -4.40 0.28 13.87
CA TYR A 349 -5.56 -0.02 14.72
C TYR A 349 -5.84 1.18 15.63
N GLN A 350 -7.12 1.42 15.93
CA GLN A 350 -7.55 2.59 16.71
C GLN A 350 -7.56 2.31 18.22
N ASP A 351 -7.47 1.05 18.61
CA ASP A 351 -7.55 0.52 19.96
C ASP A 351 -6.27 -0.24 20.36
N THR A 352 -5.89 -0.14 21.62
CA THR A 352 -4.63 -0.67 22.17
C THR A 352 -4.58 -2.20 22.12
N GLU A 353 -5.71 -2.88 22.33
CA GLU A 353 -5.84 -4.33 22.19
C GLU A 353 -5.59 -4.78 20.73
N GLY A 354 -6.13 -4.04 19.76
CA GLY A 354 -5.90 -4.24 18.32
C GLY A 354 -4.43 -4.07 17.91
N VAL A 355 -3.72 -3.08 18.47
CA VAL A 355 -2.28 -2.90 18.26
C VAL A 355 -1.49 -4.12 18.77
N TRP A 356 -1.75 -4.58 19.98
CA TRP A 356 -1.12 -5.78 20.57
C TRP A 356 -1.42 -7.06 19.78
N ALA A 357 -2.70 -7.27 19.41
CA ALA A 357 -3.12 -8.42 18.62
C ALA A 357 -2.44 -8.42 17.24
N TYR A 358 -2.29 -7.24 16.63
CA TYR A 358 -1.55 -7.09 15.37
C TYR A 358 -0.06 -7.35 15.54
N LEU A 359 0.59 -6.83 16.59
CA LEU A 359 2.01 -7.08 16.87
C LEU A 359 2.27 -8.59 17.01
N TYR A 360 1.48 -9.27 17.84
CA TYR A 360 1.54 -10.72 17.99
C TYR A 360 1.29 -11.46 16.67
N GLN A 361 0.32 -11.02 15.85
CA GLN A 361 0.07 -11.63 14.54
C GLN A 361 1.31 -11.54 13.63
N ASN A 362 1.96 -10.38 13.53
CA ASN A 362 3.14 -10.23 12.68
C ASN A 362 4.33 -11.05 13.20
N ILE A 363 4.55 -11.10 14.52
CA ILE A 363 5.61 -11.92 15.13
C ILE A 363 5.34 -13.42 14.90
N MET A 364 4.09 -13.86 15.05
CA MET A 364 3.67 -15.23 14.76
C MET A 364 3.88 -15.57 13.27
N GLU A 365 3.48 -14.69 12.35
CA GLU A 365 3.66 -14.90 10.91
C GLU A 365 5.15 -14.99 10.53
N LEU A 366 5.99 -14.15 11.12
CA LEU A 366 7.44 -14.22 10.95
C LEU A 366 8.02 -15.52 11.56
N TYR A 367 7.55 -15.93 12.74
CA TYR A 367 7.92 -17.21 13.34
C TYR A 367 7.53 -18.41 12.46
N LEU A 368 6.36 -18.40 11.82
CA LEU A 368 5.94 -19.50 10.94
C LEU A 368 6.68 -19.51 9.60
N THR A 369 7.24 -18.37 9.16
CA THR A 369 7.89 -18.23 7.84
C THR A 369 9.42 -18.18 7.88
N HIS A 370 10.08 -17.94 9.02
CA HIS A 370 11.54 -17.75 9.08
C HIS A 370 12.39 -18.92 8.57
N LYS A 371 11.85 -20.15 8.51
CA LYS A 371 12.53 -21.33 7.95
C LYS A 371 12.30 -21.52 6.44
N ASN A 372 11.41 -20.76 5.84
CA ASN A 372 11.06 -20.89 4.43
C ASN A 372 12.04 -20.05 3.59
N ASP A 373 13.16 -20.70 3.24
CA ASP A 373 14.23 -20.12 2.44
C ASP A 373 13.74 -19.55 1.10
N LYS A 374 14.02 -18.26 0.85
CA LYS A 374 13.66 -17.53 -0.38
C LYS A 374 14.54 -17.90 -1.59
N SER A 375 15.64 -18.62 -1.39
CA SER A 375 16.51 -19.17 -2.46
C SER A 375 15.74 -20.04 -3.47
N LYS A 376 14.62 -20.63 -3.03
CA LYS A 376 13.83 -21.65 -3.73
C LYS A 376 12.99 -21.15 -4.92
N LYS A 377 13.20 -19.91 -5.38
CA LYS A 377 12.52 -19.35 -6.56
C LYS A 377 13.03 -19.94 -7.88
N TYR A 378 14.21 -20.55 -7.87
CA TYR A 378 14.82 -21.27 -8.98
C TYR A 378 14.66 -22.78 -8.76
N GLY A 379 13.92 -23.45 -9.63
CA GLY A 379 13.61 -24.87 -9.55
C GLY A 379 12.57 -25.28 -10.57
N ASN A 380 12.57 -26.56 -10.96
CA ASN A 380 11.68 -27.08 -12.00
C ASN A 380 10.21 -26.99 -11.56
N TRP A 381 9.28 -27.03 -12.53
CA TRP A 381 7.84 -26.84 -12.28
C TRP A 381 7.30 -27.68 -11.11
N PHE A 382 7.70 -28.95 -11.02
CA PHE A 382 7.33 -29.85 -9.92
C PHE A 382 7.82 -29.37 -8.55
N GLN A 383 9.05 -28.88 -8.46
CA GLN A 383 9.60 -28.33 -7.22
C GLN A 383 8.81 -27.09 -6.79
N ARG A 384 8.51 -26.20 -7.74
CA ARG A 384 7.80 -24.94 -7.49
C ARG A 384 6.32 -25.12 -7.13
N ASN A 385 5.59 -25.97 -7.85
CA ASN A 385 4.14 -26.12 -7.69
C ASN A 385 3.71 -27.21 -6.70
N LEU A 386 4.56 -28.19 -6.37
CA LEU A 386 4.17 -29.31 -5.50
C LEU A 386 5.09 -29.48 -4.28
N TYR A 387 6.40 -29.66 -4.49
CA TYR A 387 7.32 -29.96 -3.37
C TYR A 387 7.46 -28.79 -2.39
N TYR A 388 7.75 -27.58 -2.87
CA TYR A 388 7.94 -26.42 -1.99
C TYR A 388 6.70 -26.02 -1.18
N PRO A 389 5.46 -25.97 -1.72
CA PRO A 389 4.28 -25.69 -0.88
C PRO A 389 4.01 -26.79 0.16
N ILE A 390 4.24 -28.08 -0.18
CA ILE A 390 4.11 -29.17 0.79
C ILE A 390 5.17 -29.06 1.89
N ALA A 391 6.43 -28.84 1.52
CA ALA A 391 7.54 -28.69 2.47
C ALA A 391 7.39 -27.44 3.37
N ALA A 392 6.91 -26.31 2.82
CA ALA A 392 6.64 -25.10 3.59
C ALA A 392 5.51 -25.33 4.61
N LYS A 393 4.42 -26.01 4.21
CA LYS A 393 3.32 -26.37 5.11
C LYS A 393 3.74 -27.40 6.17
N TRP A 394 4.67 -28.30 5.83
CA TRP A 394 5.27 -29.23 6.79
C TRP A 394 6.20 -28.53 7.80
N ASN A 395 6.97 -27.54 7.36
CA ASN A 395 7.75 -26.69 8.28
C ASN A 395 6.82 -25.92 9.23
N GLU A 396 5.71 -25.35 8.72
CA GLU A 396 4.71 -24.65 9.52
C GLU A 396 4.10 -25.57 10.58
N THR A 397 3.70 -26.81 10.23
CA THR A 397 3.15 -27.76 11.20
C THR A 397 4.18 -28.21 12.24
N GLN A 398 5.45 -28.39 11.87
CA GLN A 398 6.52 -28.68 12.82
C GLN A 398 6.78 -27.51 13.80
N LEU A 399 6.74 -26.27 13.32
CA LEU A 399 6.88 -25.07 14.16
C LEU A 399 5.69 -24.91 15.11
N LEU A 400 4.46 -25.10 14.61
CA LEU A 400 3.25 -25.13 15.44
C LEU A 400 3.30 -26.25 16.48
N PHE A 401 3.78 -27.45 16.13
CA PHE A 401 3.95 -28.54 17.09
C PHE A 401 4.97 -28.20 18.18
N LYS A 402 6.14 -27.63 17.80
CA LYS A 402 7.16 -27.16 18.75
C LYS A 402 6.59 -26.13 19.72
N LEU A 403 5.86 -25.13 19.23
CA LEU A 403 5.18 -24.12 20.03
C LEU A 403 4.17 -24.74 21.00
N ASN A 404 3.34 -25.66 20.52
CA ASN A 404 2.31 -26.30 21.34
C ASN A 404 2.88 -27.22 22.43
N ARG A 405 4.00 -27.89 22.16
CA ARG A 405 4.74 -28.68 23.16
C ARG A 405 5.25 -27.81 24.32
N ILE A 406 5.62 -26.57 24.03
CA ILE A 406 6.07 -25.60 25.05
C ILE A 406 4.85 -25.03 25.81
N ARG A 407 3.77 -24.64 25.11
CA ARG A 407 2.57 -24.06 25.74
C ARG A 407 1.76 -25.02 26.60
N ASN A 408 1.55 -26.27 26.15
CA ASN A 408 0.66 -27.22 26.83
C ASN A 408 1.41 -28.38 27.52
N GLY A 409 2.75 -28.36 27.51
CA GLY A 409 3.59 -29.50 27.87
C GLY A 409 3.45 -30.69 26.92
N ILE A 410 4.17 -31.78 27.21
CA ILE A 410 4.07 -33.04 26.46
C ILE A 410 3.08 -34.04 27.09
N PHE A 411 2.68 -33.82 28.35
CA PHE A 411 1.93 -34.79 29.17
C PHE A 411 0.65 -35.31 28.50
N ASN A 412 -0.15 -34.42 27.91
CA ASN A 412 -1.40 -34.82 27.24
C ASN A 412 -1.15 -35.66 25.97
N LEU A 413 -0.02 -35.45 25.28
CA LEU A 413 0.40 -36.26 24.13
C LEU A 413 0.96 -37.61 24.59
N SER A 414 1.80 -37.65 25.63
CA SER A 414 2.34 -38.90 26.16
C SER A 414 1.24 -39.77 26.79
N LEU A 415 0.27 -39.17 27.49
CA LEU A 415 -0.89 -39.88 28.03
C LEU A 415 -1.75 -40.48 26.90
N PHE A 416 -2.01 -39.72 25.83
CA PHE A 416 -2.72 -40.22 24.65
C PHE A 416 -1.97 -41.37 23.97
N LEU A 417 -0.65 -41.24 23.75
CA LEU A 417 0.18 -42.30 23.16
C LEU A 417 0.26 -43.54 24.04
N LEU A 418 0.29 -43.37 25.37
CA LEU A 418 0.28 -44.48 26.33
C LEU A 418 -1.06 -45.21 26.32
N ILE A 419 -2.20 -44.49 26.31
CA ILE A 419 -3.53 -45.09 26.16
C ILE A 419 -3.61 -45.86 24.85
N LEU A 420 -3.13 -45.29 23.74
CA LEU A 420 -3.12 -45.95 22.43
C LEU A 420 -2.24 -47.22 22.42
N LEU A 421 -1.04 -47.17 23.00
CA LEU A 421 -0.18 -48.35 23.15
C LEU A 421 -0.82 -49.43 24.04
N VAL A 422 -1.44 -49.07 25.16
CA VAL A 422 -2.15 -50.01 26.03
C VAL A 422 -3.33 -50.65 25.29
N THR A 423 -4.10 -49.88 24.50
CA THR A 423 -5.18 -50.46 23.70
C THR A 423 -4.69 -51.40 22.61
N VAL A 424 -3.58 -51.08 21.93
CA VAL A 424 -2.98 -51.96 20.90
C VAL A 424 -2.41 -53.22 21.56
N PHE A 425 -1.79 -53.10 22.74
CA PHE A 425 -1.31 -54.23 23.52
C PHE A 425 -2.46 -55.18 23.92
N ILE A 426 -3.58 -54.65 24.43
CA ILE A 426 -4.76 -55.46 24.77
C ILE A 426 -5.29 -56.20 23.53
N VAL A 427 -5.38 -55.53 22.39
CA VAL A 427 -5.84 -56.15 21.12
C VAL A 427 -4.92 -57.29 20.65
N ILE A 428 -3.61 -57.16 20.83
CA ILE A 428 -2.62 -58.16 20.37
C ILE A 428 -2.50 -59.34 21.35
N PHE A 429 -2.43 -59.08 22.66
CA PHE A 429 -2.12 -60.09 23.67
C PHE A 429 -3.35 -60.75 24.31
N TYR A 430 -4.53 -60.14 24.18
CA TYR A 430 -5.79 -60.69 24.69
C TYR A 430 -6.89 -60.66 23.61
N PRO A 431 -6.69 -61.34 22.45
CA PRO A 431 -7.64 -61.30 21.34
C PRO A 431 -9.01 -61.90 21.72
N ASP A 432 -9.04 -62.93 22.58
CA ASP A 432 -10.28 -63.60 22.97
C ASP A 432 -11.20 -62.72 23.83
N PHE A 433 -10.63 -61.84 24.65
CA PHE A 433 -11.37 -60.84 25.43
C PHE A 433 -12.22 -59.89 24.56
N LEU A 434 -11.82 -59.70 23.30
CA LEU A 434 -12.54 -58.89 22.33
C LEU A 434 -13.62 -59.68 21.57
N ASN A 435 -13.53 -61.01 21.54
CA ASN A 435 -14.47 -61.88 20.83
C ASN A 435 -15.73 -62.16 21.67
N ASP A 436 -15.58 -62.38 22.99
CA ASP A 436 -16.71 -62.68 23.89
C ASP A 436 -17.73 -61.53 24.00
N ILE A 437 -17.30 -60.29 23.76
CA ILE A 437 -18.13 -59.10 23.95
C ILE A 437 -17.95 -58.15 22.75
N LYS A 438 -18.87 -58.23 21.78
CA LYS A 438 -18.98 -57.30 20.63
C LYS A 438 -19.05 -55.82 21.03
N PHE A 439 -19.42 -55.52 22.27
CA PHE A 439 -19.39 -54.16 22.80
C PHE A 439 -17.96 -53.63 22.95
N TRP A 440 -16.96 -54.43 23.35
CA TRP A 440 -15.59 -53.94 23.59
C TRP A 440 -14.86 -53.60 22.29
N THR A 441 -15.02 -54.34 21.20
CA THR A 441 -14.44 -53.99 19.89
C THR A 441 -14.99 -52.68 19.35
N VAL A 442 -16.31 -52.47 19.43
CA VAL A 442 -16.95 -51.21 19.05
C VAL A 442 -16.58 -50.09 20.02
N PHE A 443 -16.54 -50.34 21.33
CA PHE A 443 -16.22 -49.33 22.33
C PHE A 443 -14.75 -48.88 22.27
N ILE A 444 -13.80 -49.80 22.10
CA ILE A 444 -12.37 -49.47 21.95
C ILE A 444 -12.14 -48.79 20.60
N GLY A 445 -12.70 -49.32 19.51
CA GLY A 445 -12.61 -48.69 18.18
C GLY A 445 -13.20 -47.27 18.14
N THR A 446 -14.40 -47.07 18.71
CA THR A 446 -15.02 -45.74 18.78
C THR A 446 -14.35 -44.83 19.80
N SER A 447 -13.92 -45.32 20.96
CA SER A 447 -13.25 -44.48 21.97
C SER A 447 -11.86 -44.05 21.53
N ILE A 448 -11.06 -44.92 20.89
CA ILE A 448 -9.81 -44.52 20.21
C ILE A 448 -10.11 -43.56 19.06
N SER A 449 -11.16 -43.79 18.27
CA SER A 449 -11.53 -42.87 17.18
C SER A 449 -12.02 -41.52 17.68
N ILE A 450 -12.75 -41.45 18.79
CA ILE A 450 -13.28 -40.22 19.39
C ILE A 450 -12.19 -39.48 20.16
N GLN A 451 -11.37 -40.16 20.95
CA GLN A 451 -10.22 -39.56 21.62
C GLN A 451 -9.15 -39.15 20.60
N GLY A 452 -8.90 -39.99 19.60
CA GLY A 452 -8.02 -39.71 18.47
C GLY A 452 -8.53 -38.55 17.62
N PHE A 453 -9.83 -38.46 17.31
CA PHE A 453 -10.41 -37.31 16.59
C PHE A 453 -10.51 -36.07 17.47
N SER A 454 -10.73 -36.19 18.78
CA SER A 454 -10.71 -35.06 19.73
C SER A 454 -9.28 -34.52 19.89
N PHE A 455 -8.29 -35.41 19.99
CA PHE A 455 -6.87 -35.06 20.04
C PHE A 455 -6.40 -34.49 18.69
N LEU A 456 -6.68 -35.16 17.58
CA LEU A 456 -6.31 -34.73 16.23
C LEU A 456 -7.03 -33.44 15.83
N SER A 457 -8.30 -33.22 16.20
CA SER A 457 -8.98 -31.95 15.96
C SER A 457 -8.48 -30.82 16.86
N LYS A 458 -8.10 -31.10 18.12
CA LYS A 458 -7.33 -30.15 18.95
C LYS A 458 -5.94 -29.89 18.35
N ALA A 459 -5.31 -30.90 17.76
CA ALA A 459 -3.98 -30.86 17.13
C ALA A 459 -3.98 -30.35 15.68
N TRP A 460 -5.14 -30.20 15.03
CA TRP A 460 -5.30 -29.57 13.72
C TRP A 460 -5.86 -28.15 13.85
N LYS A 461 -6.62 -27.83 14.91
CA LYS A 461 -6.98 -26.45 15.30
C LYS A 461 -5.80 -25.69 15.95
N LEU A 462 -4.55 -25.98 15.60
CA LEU A 462 -3.36 -25.53 16.35
C LEU A 462 -2.85 -24.11 16.03
N GLY A 463 -3.18 -23.54 14.87
CA GLY A 463 -3.01 -22.09 14.65
C GLY A 463 -4.12 -21.26 15.31
N ASP A 464 -5.16 -21.93 15.82
CA ASP A 464 -6.47 -21.31 16.00
C ASP A 464 -6.64 -20.63 17.35
N LYS A 465 -5.81 -20.86 18.38
CA LYS A 465 -5.87 -20.06 19.63
C LYS A 465 -5.44 -18.62 19.37
N GLY A 466 -4.25 -18.40 18.80
CA GLY A 466 -3.78 -17.06 18.39
C GLY A 466 -4.70 -16.41 17.36
N LYS A 467 -5.11 -17.14 16.31
CA LYS A 467 -6.10 -16.63 15.33
C LYS A 467 -7.47 -16.35 15.96
N ARG A 468 -7.92 -17.09 16.99
CA ARG A 468 -9.16 -16.77 17.74
C ARG A 468 -8.98 -15.62 18.73
N LEU A 469 -7.81 -15.37 19.32
CA LEU A 469 -7.56 -14.12 20.06
C LEU A 469 -7.68 -12.95 19.08
N VAL A 470 -6.86 -12.92 18.02
CA VAL A 470 -6.88 -11.87 17.00
C VAL A 470 -8.30 -11.67 16.43
N LYS A 471 -9.01 -12.75 16.07
CA LYS A 471 -10.40 -12.67 15.55
C LYS A 471 -11.47 -12.32 16.61
N ARG A 472 -11.19 -12.52 17.91
CA ARG A 472 -12.10 -12.13 19.01
C ARG A 472 -12.00 -10.64 19.30
N TYR A 473 -10.78 -10.08 19.27
CA TYR A 473 -10.51 -8.69 19.65
C TYR A 473 -10.57 -7.71 18.46
N THR A 474 -10.20 -8.12 17.24
CA THR A 474 -10.36 -7.26 16.04
C THR A 474 -11.81 -6.99 15.61
N HIS A 475 -12.82 -7.55 16.28
CA HIS A 475 -14.23 -7.53 15.84
C HIS A 475 -15.26 -7.25 16.95
N LYS A 476 -14.85 -6.83 18.16
CA LYS A 476 -15.79 -6.47 19.24
C LYS A 476 -15.31 -5.27 20.05
N PRO A 477 -15.99 -4.12 20.01
CA PRO A 477 -15.92 -3.14 21.09
C PRO A 477 -16.79 -3.62 22.25
N ASN A 478 -16.22 -3.76 23.45
CA ASN A 478 -16.87 -3.40 24.71
C ASN A 478 -15.89 -3.57 25.89
N PHE A 479 -15.73 -2.49 26.65
CA PHE A 479 -14.84 -2.39 27.80
C PHE A 479 -15.35 -3.23 28.98
N ASN A 480 -14.52 -4.15 29.48
CA ASN A 480 -14.25 -4.42 30.90
C ASN A 480 -13.39 -5.69 31.09
N LYS A 481 -12.22 -5.74 30.43
CA LYS A 481 -11.18 -6.75 30.73
C LYS A 481 -9.74 -6.35 30.36
N LEU A 482 -9.44 -5.05 30.40
CA LEU A 482 -8.19 -4.43 29.90
C LEU A 482 -6.90 -5.14 30.35
N LEU A 483 -6.76 -5.52 31.62
CA LEU A 483 -5.57 -6.21 32.14
C LEU A 483 -5.43 -7.66 31.66
N GLY A 484 -6.54 -8.33 31.33
CA GLY A 484 -6.51 -9.73 30.92
C GLY A 484 -5.99 -9.93 29.50
N VAL A 485 -6.36 -9.06 28.56
CA VAL A 485 -6.04 -9.22 27.13
C VAL A 485 -4.55 -8.97 26.86
N GLN A 486 -3.98 -7.90 27.44
CA GLN A 486 -2.54 -7.63 27.30
C GLN A 486 -1.71 -8.77 27.93
N ALA A 487 -2.05 -9.23 29.13
CA ALA A 487 -1.36 -10.36 29.76
C ALA A 487 -1.49 -11.66 28.95
N GLU A 488 -2.68 -11.99 28.43
CA GLU A 488 -2.88 -13.15 27.55
C GLU A 488 -2.02 -13.08 26.26
N ILE A 489 -1.88 -11.88 25.66
CA ILE A 489 -1.04 -11.67 24.46
C ILE A 489 0.45 -11.72 24.81
N GLN A 490 0.87 -11.15 25.93
CA GLN A 490 2.25 -11.14 26.44
C GLN A 490 2.72 -12.57 26.76
N GLU A 491 1.86 -13.39 27.38
CA GLU A 491 2.09 -14.83 27.59
C GLU A 491 2.21 -15.61 26.26
N GLU A 492 1.25 -15.45 25.34
CA GLU A 492 1.32 -16.11 24.03
C GLU A 492 2.56 -15.64 23.22
N LEU A 493 3.01 -14.39 23.37
CA LEU A 493 4.25 -13.88 22.81
C LEU A 493 5.48 -14.55 23.44
N LYS A 494 5.55 -14.69 24.78
CA LYS A 494 6.62 -15.46 25.45
C LYS A 494 6.72 -16.88 24.90
N TYR A 495 5.59 -17.59 24.73
CA TYR A 495 5.60 -18.94 24.13
C TYR A 495 6.17 -18.95 22.71
N VAL A 496 5.82 -17.97 21.86
CA VAL A 496 6.36 -17.85 20.49
C VAL A 496 7.86 -17.57 20.52
N LEU A 497 8.31 -16.58 21.30
CA LEU A 497 9.72 -16.19 21.37
C LEU A 497 10.58 -17.32 21.96
N ARG A 498 10.13 -18.00 23.02
CA ARG A 498 10.80 -19.19 23.61
C ARG A 498 10.81 -20.37 22.64
N ALA A 499 9.75 -20.55 21.83
CA ALA A 499 9.71 -21.56 20.77
C ALA A 499 10.59 -21.22 19.57
N TRP A 500 10.99 -19.97 19.42
CA TRP A 500 11.82 -19.50 18.31
C TRP A 500 13.30 -19.45 18.68
N MET A 501 13.62 -18.66 19.71
CA MET A 501 14.95 -18.21 20.11
C MET A 501 15.32 -18.85 21.45
N LYS A 502 16.19 -19.86 21.38
CA LYS A 502 16.60 -20.65 22.54
C LYS A 502 17.58 -19.89 23.44
N THR A 503 17.53 -20.20 24.72
CA THR A 503 18.41 -19.69 25.78
C THR A 503 19.35 -20.78 26.32
N GLU A 504 20.44 -20.36 26.94
CA GLU A 504 21.35 -21.17 27.75
C GLU A 504 21.64 -20.46 29.08
N ILE A 505 21.93 -21.24 30.11
CA ILE A 505 22.38 -20.73 31.39
C ILE A 505 23.90 -20.54 31.27
N LYS A 506 24.37 -19.33 31.53
CA LYS A 506 25.79 -19.00 31.65
C LYS A 506 26.10 -18.67 33.10
N GLU A 507 27.31 -18.95 33.55
CA GLU A 507 27.81 -18.43 34.81
C GLU A 507 28.56 -17.13 34.54
N GLU A 508 28.04 -16.03 35.09
CA GLU A 508 28.67 -14.71 35.09
C GLU A 508 28.74 -14.24 36.54
N ASP A 509 29.92 -13.79 37.00
CA ASP A 509 30.19 -13.35 38.38
C ASP A 509 29.67 -14.30 39.49
N GLY A 510 29.77 -15.61 39.25
CA GLY A 510 29.33 -16.65 40.19
C GLY A 510 27.80 -16.81 40.29
N LYS A 511 27.03 -16.22 39.37
CA LYS A 511 25.58 -16.37 39.27
C LYS A 511 25.19 -17.05 37.95
N ALA A 512 24.19 -17.93 38.03
CA ALA A 512 23.57 -18.54 36.87
C ALA A 512 22.59 -17.55 36.22
N ILE A 513 22.94 -17.03 35.03
CA ILE A 513 22.13 -16.09 34.26
C ILE A 513 21.59 -16.79 33.01
N GLU A 514 20.27 -16.75 32.79
CA GLU A 514 19.67 -17.19 31.53
C GLU A 514 19.91 -16.13 30.45
N SER A 515 20.61 -16.51 29.37
CA SER A 515 20.93 -15.62 28.26
C SER A 515 20.56 -16.27 26.91
N LEU A 516 20.37 -15.44 25.87
CA LEU A 516 20.16 -15.93 24.52
C LEU A 516 21.40 -16.72 24.05
N ARG A 517 21.21 -17.92 23.49
CA ARG A 517 22.35 -18.74 23.02
C ARG A 517 23.09 -18.03 21.89
N ASN A 518 24.42 -18.11 21.89
CA ASN A 518 25.25 -17.38 20.93
C ASN A 518 24.90 -17.71 19.45
N ASP A 519 24.47 -18.94 19.17
CA ASP A 519 24.05 -19.44 17.85
C ASP A 519 22.66 -18.96 17.39
N GLN A 520 21.89 -18.29 18.25
CA GLN A 520 20.57 -17.77 17.91
C GLN A 520 20.65 -16.34 17.38
N LYS A 521 19.66 -16.02 16.54
CA LYS A 521 19.35 -14.65 16.16
C LYS A 521 18.38 -14.03 17.15
N ARG A 522 18.38 -12.71 17.26
CA ARG A 522 17.46 -11.93 18.09
C ARG A 522 16.42 -11.19 17.24
N LEU A 523 15.23 -10.90 17.75
CA LEU A 523 14.22 -10.15 17.00
C LEU A 523 14.50 -8.63 17.07
N LEU A 524 14.83 -8.02 15.93
CA LEU A 524 14.86 -6.58 15.73
C LEU A 524 13.47 -6.11 15.26
N LEU A 525 12.70 -5.54 16.18
CA LEU A 525 11.38 -4.96 15.95
C LEU A 525 11.54 -3.48 15.61
N PHE A 526 11.36 -3.11 14.35
CA PHE A 526 11.28 -1.70 13.93
C PHE A 526 9.83 -1.23 13.94
N VAL A 527 9.52 -0.28 14.81
CA VAL A 527 8.20 0.36 14.90
C VAL A 527 8.26 1.69 14.16
N ASP A 528 7.42 1.84 13.15
CA ASP A 528 7.34 3.01 12.27
C ASP A 528 5.95 3.65 12.32
N ASP A 529 5.87 4.91 11.91
CA ASP A 529 4.63 5.72 11.87
C ASP A 529 3.87 5.83 13.22
N ILE A 530 4.56 5.78 14.38
CA ILE A 530 3.94 6.01 15.70
C ILE A 530 3.45 7.45 15.83
N ASP A 531 4.20 8.37 15.24
CA ASP A 531 3.91 9.80 15.17
C ASP A 531 2.58 10.13 14.45
N ARG A 532 1.97 9.18 13.72
CA ARG A 532 0.63 9.32 13.13
C ARG A 532 -0.53 9.00 14.09
N CYS A 533 -0.25 8.51 15.29
CA CYS A 533 -1.26 8.28 16.31
C CYS A 533 -1.65 9.59 17.00
N HIS A 534 -2.91 9.70 17.45
CA HIS A 534 -3.29 10.74 18.42
C HIS A 534 -2.45 10.63 19.70
N GLU A 535 -2.22 11.75 20.37
CA GLU A 535 -1.30 11.93 21.50
C GLU A 535 -1.50 10.87 22.59
N GLU A 536 -2.74 10.65 23.00
CA GLU A 536 -3.09 9.64 24.01
C GLU A 536 -2.72 8.22 23.55
N ARG A 537 -2.97 7.87 22.28
CA ARG A 537 -2.67 6.54 21.73
C ARG A 537 -1.17 6.35 21.51
N LEU A 538 -0.47 7.41 21.08
CA LEU A 538 0.98 7.42 20.91
C LEU A 538 1.68 7.06 22.23
N ILE A 539 1.26 7.69 23.33
CA ILE A 539 1.69 7.35 24.69
C ILE A 539 1.35 5.90 25.04
N GLN A 540 0.10 5.47 24.86
CA GLN A 540 -0.32 4.10 25.19
C GLN A 540 0.47 3.03 24.43
N VAL A 541 0.78 3.25 23.15
CA VAL A 541 1.58 2.31 22.33
C VAL A 541 3.04 2.28 22.81
N ILE A 542 3.63 3.43 23.12
CA ILE A 542 5.03 3.49 23.58
C ILE A 542 5.18 2.90 24.99
N ASP A 543 4.28 3.23 25.92
CA ASP A 543 4.23 2.61 27.25
C ASP A 543 4.03 1.10 27.14
N ALA A 544 3.12 0.64 26.27
CA ALA A 544 2.92 -0.79 26.01
C ALA A 544 4.19 -1.49 25.50
N LEU A 545 4.90 -0.89 24.53
CA LEU A 545 6.16 -1.42 24.03
C LEU A 545 7.27 -1.41 25.10
N ARG A 546 7.25 -0.45 26.04
CA ARG A 546 8.18 -0.40 27.18
C ARG A 546 7.86 -1.48 28.21
N VAL A 547 6.59 -1.62 28.61
CA VAL A 547 6.12 -2.68 29.53
C VAL A 547 6.39 -4.07 28.95
N MET A 548 6.30 -4.24 27.62
CA MET A 548 6.68 -5.49 26.95
C MET A 548 8.13 -5.92 27.24
N LEU A 549 9.03 -4.95 27.45
CA LEU A 549 10.45 -5.18 27.76
C LEU A 549 10.70 -5.36 29.26
N GLU A 550 9.73 -5.18 30.15
CA GLU A 550 9.88 -5.49 31.58
C GLU A 550 9.86 -7.00 31.85
N GLU A 551 9.41 -7.81 30.90
CA GLU A 551 9.47 -9.28 30.95
C GLU A 551 10.85 -9.79 30.49
N ASP A 552 11.66 -10.34 31.41
CA ASP A 552 13.00 -10.88 31.12
C ASP A 552 13.05 -11.80 29.88
N GLU A 553 12.03 -12.65 29.70
CA GLU A 553 11.94 -13.57 28.56
C GLU A 553 11.77 -12.87 27.20
N ILE A 554 11.13 -11.70 27.18
CA ILE A 554 10.95 -10.90 25.97
C ILE A 554 12.16 -9.97 25.80
N LEU A 555 12.56 -9.30 26.88
CA LEU A 555 13.74 -8.48 27.05
C LEU A 555 14.98 -9.12 26.39
N MET A 556 15.34 -10.37 26.74
CA MET A 556 16.52 -11.04 26.18
C MET A 556 16.37 -11.49 24.70
N ARG A 557 15.14 -11.48 24.16
CA ARG A 557 14.82 -12.01 22.81
C ARG A 557 14.44 -10.92 21.78
N VAL A 558 14.18 -9.68 22.22
CA VAL A 558 13.73 -8.58 21.37
C VAL A 558 14.61 -7.34 21.58
N ILE A 559 14.87 -6.60 20.50
CA ILE A 559 15.39 -5.23 20.48
C ILE A 559 14.33 -4.40 19.75
N ILE A 560 13.93 -3.26 20.32
CA ILE A 560 12.94 -2.37 19.70
C ILE A 560 13.66 -1.14 19.17
N VAL A 561 13.40 -0.76 17.92
CA VAL A 561 13.77 0.55 17.37
C VAL A 561 12.49 1.27 17.00
N ALA A 562 12.25 2.44 17.57
CA ALA A 562 11.06 3.26 17.30
C ALA A 562 11.45 4.49 16.48
N ALA A 563 10.89 4.61 15.27
CA ALA A 563 10.90 5.87 14.53
C ALA A 563 9.73 6.74 14.99
N ILE A 564 10.05 7.92 15.51
CA ILE A 564 9.07 8.89 16.00
C ILE A 564 9.56 10.31 15.75
N ASP A 565 8.63 11.26 15.65
CA ASP A 565 8.91 12.69 15.60
C ASP A 565 8.98 13.19 17.05
N GLU A 566 10.14 13.69 17.45
CA GLU A 566 10.38 14.13 18.82
C GLU A 566 9.48 15.31 19.20
N ASP A 567 9.23 16.25 18.28
CA ASP A 567 8.39 17.42 18.55
C ASP A 567 6.93 16.98 18.80
N ILE A 568 6.48 15.85 18.19
CA ILE A 568 5.17 15.22 18.44
C ILE A 568 5.16 14.44 19.77
N LEU A 569 6.22 13.68 20.06
CA LEU A 569 6.34 12.91 21.30
C LEU A 569 6.38 13.81 22.54
N GLU A 570 7.16 14.90 22.51
CA GLU A 570 7.24 15.87 23.60
C GLU A 570 5.85 16.47 23.93
N ARG A 571 5.09 16.88 22.90
CA ARG A 571 3.70 17.35 23.07
C ARG A 571 2.78 16.28 23.66
N ALA A 572 2.92 15.02 23.24
CA ALA A 572 2.12 13.92 23.78
C ALA A 572 2.45 13.61 25.25
N ILE A 573 3.72 13.77 25.66
CA ILE A 573 4.15 13.64 27.06
C ILE A 573 3.60 14.80 27.89
N GLN A 574 3.73 16.04 27.42
CA GLN A 574 3.11 17.21 28.06
C GLN A 574 1.60 17.01 28.24
N TRP A 575 0.91 16.49 27.21
CA TRP A 575 -0.51 16.18 27.28
C TRP A 575 -0.86 15.10 28.32
N LYS A 576 -0.03 14.05 28.46
CA LYS A 576 -0.18 13.01 29.49
C LYS A 576 -0.09 13.60 30.90
N TYR A 577 0.83 14.52 31.12
CA TYR A 577 1.13 15.06 32.45
C TYR A 577 0.46 16.40 32.78
N ARG A 578 -0.26 17.03 31.84
CA ARG A 578 -0.94 18.34 31.98
C ARG A 578 -1.56 18.64 33.35
N ASN A 579 -2.26 17.67 33.96
CA ASN A 579 -2.91 17.87 35.26
C ASN A 579 -1.91 18.08 36.42
N PHE A 580 -0.69 17.53 36.31
CA PHE A 580 0.41 17.73 37.25
C PHE A 580 1.27 18.97 36.92
N LEU A 581 1.25 19.44 35.66
CA LEU A 581 1.97 20.64 35.24
C LEU A 581 1.18 21.91 35.62
N ASN A 582 -0.15 21.86 35.52
CA ASN A 582 -1.06 22.97 35.81
C ASN A 582 -1.07 23.47 37.27
N GLU A 583 -0.40 22.77 38.21
CA GLU A 583 -0.31 23.19 39.63
C GLU A 583 0.94 24.03 39.95
N THR A 584 1.90 24.18 39.02
CA THR A 584 3.09 25.03 39.19
C THR A 584 3.46 25.75 37.91
N GLU A 585 3.42 27.09 37.90
CA GLU A 585 3.78 27.97 36.76
C GLU A 585 5.30 28.00 36.43
N GLU A 586 6.02 26.90 36.63
CA GLU A 586 7.46 26.79 36.36
C GLU A 586 7.75 26.07 35.04
N VAL A 587 7.88 26.84 33.95
CA VAL A 587 8.23 26.37 32.59
C VAL A 587 9.49 25.49 32.54
N GLY A 588 10.37 25.58 33.54
CA GLY A 588 11.53 24.69 33.69
C GLY A 588 11.18 23.23 34.03
N ARG A 589 10.09 23.02 34.78
CA ARG A 589 9.69 21.70 35.32
C ARG A 589 9.13 20.77 34.24
N ASP A 590 8.39 21.32 33.29
CA ASP A 590 7.86 20.63 32.12
C ASP A 590 8.99 19.97 31.31
N ASN A 591 10.03 20.73 31.02
CA ASN A 591 11.19 20.26 30.25
C ASN A 591 12.00 19.19 31.00
N THR A 592 12.10 19.24 32.33
CA THR A 592 12.72 18.15 33.10
C THR A 592 11.88 16.87 33.06
N LEU A 593 10.56 16.96 33.19
CA LEU A 593 9.68 15.80 33.19
C LEU A 593 9.68 15.10 31.82
N VAL A 594 9.63 15.86 30.73
CA VAL A 594 9.73 15.34 29.36
C VAL A 594 11.05 14.60 29.14
N LYS A 595 12.18 15.16 29.58
CA LYS A 595 13.50 14.50 29.49
C LYS A 595 13.56 13.22 30.30
N GLU A 596 13.15 13.25 31.58
CA GLU A 596 13.08 12.05 32.40
C GLU A 596 12.21 10.95 31.77
N TYR A 597 11.10 11.32 31.12
CA TYR A 597 10.24 10.35 30.44
C TYR A 597 10.93 9.77 29.20
N MET A 598 11.62 10.59 28.41
CA MET A 598 12.41 10.14 27.26
C MET A 598 13.52 9.16 27.68
N ASP A 599 14.27 9.46 28.75
CA ASP A 599 15.30 8.59 29.31
C ASP A 599 14.70 7.30 29.92
N LYS A 600 13.48 7.37 30.49
CA LYS A 600 12.71 6.21 30.94
C LYS A 600 12.16 5.36 29.78
N LEU A 601 12.12 5.85 28.55
CA LEU A 601 11.69 5.08 27.39
C LEU A 601 12.86 4.45 26.65
N PHE A 602 13.84 5.26 26.26
CA PHE A 602 14.92 4.90 25.35
C PHE A 602 16.26 4.88 26.08
N ILE A 603 17.10 3.87 25.82
CA ILE A 603 18.48 3.90 26.33
C ILE A 603 19.40 4.79 25.49
N SER A 604 19.08 4.93 24.20
CA SER A 604 19.89 5.66 23.24
C SER A 604 19.03 6.06 22.06
N CYS A 605 19.26 7.28 21.58
CA CYS A 605 18.48 7.92 20.53
C CYS A 605 19.41 8.49 19.47
N LEU A 606 19.09 8.26 18.20
CA LEU A 606 19.71 8.93 17.07
C LEU A 606 18.71 9.93 16.49
N LYS A 607 19.00 11.22 16.63
CA LYS A 607 18.21 12.31 16.03
C LYS A 607 18.80 12.69 14.70
N LEU A 608 17.98 12.67 13.65
CA LEU A 608 18.33 13.23 12.34
C LEU A 608 18.22 14.76 12.43
N PRO A 609 19.34 15.52 12.38
CA PRO A 609 19.32 16.98 12.54
C PRO A 609 18.59 17.68 11.37
N PRO A 610 18.16 18.94 11.48
CA PRO A 610 17.64 19.69 10.33
C PRO A 610 18.65 19.74 9.17
N LEU A 611 18.17 20.01 7.94
CA LEU A 611 19.07 20.13 6.78
C LEU A 611 19.86 21.44 6.81
N TYR A 612 21.19 21.35 6.75
CA TYR A 612 22.07 22.51 6.48
C TYR A 612 22.05 22.89 4.99
N ILE A 613 22.54 24.09 4.65
CA ILE A 613 22.40 24.68 3.29
C ILE A 613 23.02 23.78 2.21
N GLU A 614 24.26 23.34 2.42
CA GLU A 614 24.97 22.41 1.53
C GLU A 614 24.17 21.12 1.31
N GLU A 615 23.55 20.60 2.37
CA GLU A 615 22.72 19.39 2.31
C GLU A 615 21.43 19.58 1.50
N LYS A 616 20.80 20.77 1.59
CA LYS A 616 19.63 21.12 0.76
C LYS A 616 20.02 21.09 -0.72
N ASN A 617 21.18 21.66 -1.04
CA ASN A 617 21.69 21.77 -2.40
C ASN A 617 22.02 20.40 -2.98
N GLU A 618 22.75 19.54 -2.23
CA GLU A 618 23.06 18.17 -2.66
C GLU A 618 21.79 17.31 -2.88
N ILE A 619 20.76 17.50 -2.05
CA ILE A 619 19.46 16.82 -2.23
C ILE A 619 18.75 17.30 -3.51
N LEU A 620 18.75 18.61 -3.78
CA LEU A 620 18.16 19.17 -5.01
C LEU A 620 18.93 18.72 -6.25
N ASP A 621 20.27 18.68 -6.21
CA ASP A 621 21.10 18.15 -7.28
C ASP A 621 20.78 16.68 -7.57
N SER A 622 20.67 15.85 -6.52
CA SER A 622 20.32 14.44 -6.67
C SER A 622 18.90 14.23 -7.24
N TYR A 623 17.96 15.13 -6.92
CA TYR A 623 16.64 15.16 -7.56
C TYR A 623 16.72 15.59 -9.02
N ALA A 624 17.45 16.66 -9.34
CA ALA A 624 17.55 17.22 -10.68
C ALA A 624 18.28 16.28 -11.65
N GLN A 625 19.43 15.71 -11.25
CA GLN A 625 20.17 14.70 -12.03
C GLN A 625 19.28 13.53 -12.46
N LYS A 626 18.39 13.07 -11.58
CA LYS A 626 17.48 11.94 -11.84
C LYS A 626 16.27 12.30 -12.69
N ILE A 627 16.00 13.59 -12.86
CA ILE A 627 14.92 14.14 -13.70
C ILE A 627 15.47 14.58 -15.08
N GLY A 628 16.75 14.97 -15.14
CA GLY A 628 17.50 15.35 -16.34
C GLY A 628 17.81 16.84 -16.36
N VAL A 629 19.09 17.21 -16.28
CA VAL A 629 19.57 18.61 -16.30
C VAL A 629 20.16 18.94 -17.66
N GLN A 630 19.69 20.03 -18.29
CA GLN A 630 20.25 20.54 -19.54
C GLN A 630 21.53 21.33 -19.25
N GLU A 631 22.69 20.72 -19.52
CA GLU A 631 23.96 21.45 -19.57
C GLU A 631 23.96 22.40 -20.77
N ILE A 632 24.37 23.64 -20.54
CA ILE A 632 24.59 24.62 -21.61
C ILE A 632 25.92 24.22 -22.27
N ALA A 633 25.86 23.81 -23.54
CA ALA A 633 27.05 23.70 -24.36
C ALA A 633 27.59 25.12 -24.59
N VAL A 634 28.67 25.47 -23.88
CA VAL A 634 29.46 26.66 -24.21
C VAL A 634 30.04 26.40 -25.60
N GLN A 635 29.53 27.11 -26.60
CA GLN A 635 30.20 27.20 -27.89
C GLN A 635 31.40 28.13 -27.69
N GLU A 636 32.57 27.54 -27.49
CA GLU A 636 33.81 28.25 -27.80
C GLU A 636 33.79 28.51 -29.31
N GLU A 637 33.75 29.79 -29.70
CA GLU A 637 33.92 30.20 -31.09
C GLU A 637 35.37 29.95 -31.49
N GLU A 638 35.69 28.71 -31.87
CA GLU A 638 36.93 28.42 -32.60
C GLU A 638 36.89 29.15 -33.95
N THR A 639 37.67 30.22 -34.06
CA THR A 639 37.92 30.92 -35.31
C THR A 639 38.68 30.00 -36.28
N ASP A 640 38.09 29.74 -37.45
CA ASP A 640 38.72 29.03 -38.58
C ASP A 640 39.96 29.80 -39.10
N GLU A 641 41.13 29.61 -38.50
CA GLU A 641 42.43 29.82 -39.14
C GLU A 641 43.37 28.63 -38.89
N ASP A 642 44.11 28.26 -39.94
CA ASP A 642 45.22 27.30 -39.98
C ASP A 642 44.97 25.82 -39.65
N LYS A 643 44.38 25.13 -40.65
CA LYS A 643 44.86 23.78 -41.01
C LYS A 643 46.11 23.90 -41.88
N ASP A 644 47.28 23.62 -41.33
CA ASP A 644 48.25 22.67 -41.91
C ASP A 644 49.47 22.45 -40.99
N GLU A 645 50.14 21.29 -41.15
CA GLU A 645 51.47 20.94 -40.60
C GLU A 645 51.62 20.96 -39.05
N LEU A 646 51.72 19.82 -38.35
CA LEU A 646 52.83 18.85 -38.46
C LEU A 646 52.55 17.51 -37.74
N LYS A 647 53.24 16.46 -38.19
CA LYS A 647 53.28 15.13 -37.55
C LYS A 647 54.50 15.01 -36.62
N THR A 648 54.48 13.99 -35.75
CA THR A 648 55.61 13.46 -34.94
C THR A 648 56.16 14.45 -33.88
N GLU A 649 56.25 14.13 -32.59
CA GLU A 649 56.84 12.94 -31.96
C GLU A 649 56.19 12.58 -30.61
N ASN A 650 56.23 11.29 -30.23
CA ASN A 650 55.93 10.79 -28.88
C ASN A 650 57.13 9.93 -28.43
N ASN A 651 57.65 10.12 -27.21
CA ASN A 651 58.36 9.11 -26.40
C ASN A 651 58.80 9.62 -25.01
N ILE A 652 59.08 8.67 -24.09
CA ILE A 652 59.67 8.77 -22.73
C ILE A 652 58.69 9.25 -21.62
N GLU A 653 58.40 8.51 -20.54
CA GLU A 653 58.65 7.09 -20.19
C GLU A 653 57.72 6.59 -19.04
N GLU A 654 57.76 5.28 -18.76
CA GLU A 654 57.09 4.54 -17.66
C GLU A 654 58.08 4.22 -16.50
N PRO A 655 57.67 3.83 -15.26
CA PRO A 655 57.35 2.42 -14.90
C PRO A 655 56.14 2.26 -13.91
N VAL A 656 55.21 1.30 -14.04
CA VAL A 656 55.26 -0.20 -14.12
C VAL A 656 55.33 -0.92 -12.75
N ALA A 657 54.25 -1.64 -12.43
CA ALA A 657 54.16 -3.02 -11.88
C ALA A 657 52.66 -3.31 -11.56
N ASP A 658 51.90 -4.05 -12.39
CA ASP A 658 51.86 -5.52 -12.56
C ASP A 658 51.47 -6.31 -11.30
N ASP A 659 50.59 -7.33 -11.32
CA ASP A 659 49.56 -7.77 -12.30
C ASP A 659 48.62 -8.76 -11.53
N TYR A 660 47.40 -9.00 -12.01
CA TYR A 660 46.89 -10.35 -12.35
C TYR A 660 45.43 -10.34 -12.87
N GLN A 661 45.31 -9.90 -14.12
CA GLN A 661 44.53 -10.49 -15.23
C GLN A 661 43.05 -10.89 -15.05
N VAL A 662 42.23 -10.20 -15.83
CA VAL A 662 41.02 -10.72 -16.48
C VAL A 662 41.42 -11.35 -17.82
N ILE A 663 40.84 -12.51 -18.18
CA ILE A 663 40.86 -13.03 -19.55
C ILE A 663 39.46 -12.91 -20.14
N GLN A 664 39.33 -12.10 -21.19
CA GLN A 664 38.18 -12.06 -22.10
C GLN A 664 38.25 -13.23 -23.08
N ASN A 665 37.11 -13.54 -23.71
CA ASN A 665 37.08 -13.89 -25.12
C ASN A 665 35.85 -13.23 -25.72
N ASP A 666 36.09 -12.20 -26.53
CA ASP A 666 35.09 -11.47 -27.31
C ASP A 666 34.97 -12.07 -28.73
N GLU A 667 34.19 -11.36 -29.56
CA GLU A 667 34.13 -11.47 -31.03
C GLU A 667 33.23 -12.57 -31.64
N GLU A 668 31.92 -12.28 -31.70
CA GLU A 668 31.21 -12.34 -33.00
C GLU A 668 29.93 -11.48 -33.02
N ASN A 669 30.08 -10.18 -33.29
CA ASN A 669 29.30 -9.40 -34.28
C ASN A 669 29.39 -7.88 -34.01
N ARG A 670 30.23 -7.20 -34.80
CA ARG A 670 30.01 -5.79 -35.13
C ARG A 670 28.92 -5.71 -36.19
N LEU A 671 27.80 -5.05 -35.90
CA LEU A 671 26.96 -4.30 -36.85
C LEU A 671 25.85 -3.57 -36.07
N THR A 672 25.39 -2.43 -36.60
CA THR A 672 24.47 -1.44 -35.99
C THR A 672 25.00 -0.69 -34.76
N THR A 673 25.95 0.22 -35.01
CA THR A 673 25.89 1.58 -34.44
C THR A 673 24.61 2.29 -34.91
N GLU A 674 24.21 3.35 -34.18
CA GLU A 674 22.99 4.15 -34.37
C GLU A 674 21.69 3.54 -33.84
N ASP A 675 21.40 3.76 -32.54
CA ASP A 675 20.01 3.76 -32.04
C ASP A 675 19.83 4.66 -30.79
N ASN A 676 19.34 5.87 -31.03
CA ASN A 676 18.57 6.75 -30.14
C ASN A 676 18.85 6.77 -28.63
N LYS A 677 19.78 7.64 -28.19
CA LYS A 677 19.69 8.29 -26.86
C LYS A 677 18.80 9.53 -26.95
N GLU A 678 17.49 9.40 -26.68
CA GLU A 678 16.65 10.57 -26.37
C GLU A 678 17.07 11.15 -25.00
N ASN A 679 17.99 12.12 -25.00
CA ASN A 679 18.31 12.89 -23.80
C ASN A 679 17.13 13.78 -23.42
N LYS A 680 16.28 13.25 -22.54
CA LYS A 680 15.07 13.93 -22.05
C LYS A 680 15.45 14.90 -20.93
N PHE A 681 16.07 16.02 -21.30
CA PHE A 681 16.37 17.11 -20.38
C PHE A 681 15.06 17.77 -19.89
N VAL A 682 15.00 18.09 -18.60
CA VAL A 682 13.80 18.64 -17.97
C VAL A 682 14.10 19.92 -17.21
N ILE A 683 15.22 20.08 -16.51
CA ILE A 683 15.53 21.32 -15.75
C ILE A 683 16.78 21.98 -16.35
N THR A 684 16.82 23.30 -16.48
CA THR A 684 18.05 24.02 -16.88
C THR A 684 18.97 24.23 -15.67
N VAL A 685 20.28 24.42 -15.89
CA VAL A 685 21.21 24.75 -14.78
C VAL A 685 20.76 26.00 -14.03
N GLU A 686 20.30 27.03 -14.74
CA GLU A 686 19.79 28.28 -14.16
C GLU A 686 18.53 28.07 -13.29
N GLU A 687 17.57 27.27 -13.77
CA GLU A 687 16.39 26.89 -12.97
C GLU A 687 16.80 26.13 -11.70
N LEU A 688 17.82 25.28 -11.78
CA LEU A 688 18.35 24.52 -10.63
C LEU A 688 19.04 25.44 -9.61
N GLU A 689 19.81 26.44 -10.06
CA GLU A 689 20.40 27.46 -9.19
C GLU A 689 19.34 28.33 -8.51
N LEU A 690 18.30 28.73 -9.23
CA LEU A 690 17.15 29.43 -8.65
C LEU A 690 16.44 28.55 -7.61
N LEU A 691 16.19 27.26 -7.90
CA LEU A 691 15.61 26.32 -6.94
C LEU A 691 16.46 26.19 -5.66
N LYS A 692 17.79 26.16 -5.77
CA LYS A 692 18.70 26.14 -4.61
C LYS A 692 18.57 27.43 -3.78
N ARG A 693 18.72 28.59 -4.43
CA ARG A 693 18.60 29.92 -3.79
C ARG A 693 17.26 30.08 -3.07
N TYR A 694 16.17 29.66 -3.68
CA TYR A 694 14.85 29.74 -3.06
C TYR A 694 14.68 28.72 -1.92
N ALA A 695 15.24 27.52 -2.02
CA ALA A 695 15.20 26.52 -0.94
C ALA A 695 15.93 26.94 0.35
N GLU A 696 16.84 27.92 0.27
CA GLU A 696 17.45 28.55 1.45
C GLU A 696 16.41 29.34 2.26
N ASN A 697 15.52 30.08 1.58
CA ASN A 697 14.49 30.98 2.16
C ASN A 697 13.23 30.26 2.70
N ILE A 698 13.20 28.94 2.70
CA ILE A 698 12.11 28.17 3.30
C ILE A 698 12.14 28.35 4.82
N THR A 699 11.10 28.94 5.41
CA THR A 699 10.96 29.01 6.87
C THR A 699 10.71 27.61 7.44
N GLU A 700 11.11 27.40 8.70
CA GLU A 700 11.15 26.12 9.41
C GLU A 700 12.26 25.14 8.97
N ARG A 701 12.42 24.05 9.73
CA ARG A 701 13.40 22.99 9.50
C ARG A 701 13.01 22.17 8.24
N VAL A 702 13.44 22.61 7.06
CA VAL A 702 13.07 21.94 5.80
C VAL A 702 13.54 20.47 5.75
N THR A 703 12.68 19.59 5.23
CA THR A 703 12.98 18.15 5.07
C THR A 703 13.17 17.76 3.59
N PRO A 704 13.86 16.63 3.28
CA PRO A 704 14.05 16.17 1.91
C PRO A 704 12.74 15.98 1.13
N ARG A 705 11.68 15.51 1.81
CA ARG A 705 10.33 15.43 1.23
C ARG A 705 9.79 16.80 0.81
N GLN A 706 9.97 17.81 1.65
CA GLN A 706 9.51 19.17 1.37
C GLN A 706 10.30 19.83 0.23
N LEU A 707 11.62 19.59 0.14
CA LEU A 707 12.42 20.01 -1.01
C LEU A 707 11.92 19.39 -2.33
N ARG A 708 11.57 18.09 -2.32
CA ARG A 708 10.97 17.45 -3.49
C ARG A 708 9.59 18.02 -3.83
N ILE A 709 8.75 18.29 -2.82
CA ILE A 709 7.44 18.91 -3.04
C ILE A 709 7.60 20.30 -3.67
N PHE A 710 8.56 21.12 -3.19
CA PHE A 710 8.86 22.43 -3.77
C PHE A 710 9.26 22.31 -5.25
N MET A 711 10.25 21.49 -5.57
CA MET A 711 10.68 21.24 -6.96
C MET A 711 9.54 20.66 -7.82
N TYR A 712 8.72 19.75 -7.31
CA TYR A 712 7.56 19.21 -8.05
C TYR A 712 6.43 20.23 -8.25
N ARG A 713 6.17 21.12 -7.29
CA ARG A 713 5.24 22.25 -7.45
C ARG A 713 5.74 23.20 -8.54
N TYR A 714 7.04 23.49 -8.57
CA TYR A 714 7.67 24.28 -9.62
C TYR A 714 7.59 23.60 -11.00
N LEU A 715 7.97 22.32 -11.11
CA LEU A 715 7.84 21.57 -12.37
C LEU A 715 6.39 21.50 -12.87
N LEU A 716 5.42 21.36 -11.96
CA LEU A 716 3.99 21.43 -12.32
C LEU A 716 3.62 22.83 -12.82
N ALA A 717 4.05 23.89 -12.13
CA ALA A 717 3.83 25.28 -12.54
C ALA A 717 4.37 25.53 -13.94
N ARG A 718 5.63 25.14 -14.19
CA ARG A 718 6.31 25.33 -15.46
C ARG A 718 5.65 24.54 -16.59
N ASN A 719 5.31 23.27 -16.37
CA ASN A 719 4.62 22.45 -17.37
C ASN A 719 3.22 23.01 -17.72
N ILE A 720 2.48 23.55 -16.75
CA ILE A 720 1.20 24.23 -16.99
C ILE A 720 1.45 25.56 -17.73
N GLY A 721 2.38 26.37 -17.23
CA GLY A 721 2.76 27.67 -17.80
C GLY A 721 3.12 27.56 -19.27
N GLN A 722 3.97 26.60 -19.64
CA GLN A 722 4.39 26.35 -21.02
C GLN A 722 3.20 26.02 -21.95
N GLN A 723 2.17 25.29 -21.46
CA GLN A 723 0.95 25.03 -22.24
C GLN A 723 0.09 26.30 -22.43
N PHE A 724 0.13 27.23 -21.48
CA PHE A 724 -0.48 28.55 -21.65
C PHE A 724 0.39 29.49 -22.51
N ASN A 725 1.70 29.28 -22.56
CA ASN A 725 2.67 29.97 -23.43
C ASN A 725 2.78 29.36 -24.85
N GLY A 726 1.76 28.66 -25.33
CA GLY A 726 1.74 28.08 -26.69
C GLY A 726 2.72 26.93 -26.94
N GLY A 727 3.47 26.48 -25.92
CA GLY A 727 4.56 25.50 -26.01
C GLY A 727 5.96 26.13 -26.04
N GLU A 728 6.06 27.46 -26.12
CA GLU A 728 7.33 28.18 -26.17
C GLU A 728 8.09 28.15 -24.84
N VAL A 729 9.38 28.47 -24.88
CA VAL A 729 10.20 28.59 -23.66
C VAL A 729 9.57 29.64 -22.74
N LEU A 730 9.62 29.40 -21.43
CA LEU A 730 9.12 30.35 -20.45
C LEU A 730 10.20 31.35 -20.08
N ASP A 731 9.78 32.60 -19.93
CA ASP A 731 10.64 33.65 -19.40
C ASP A 731 11.20 33.30 -18.00
N ARG A 732 12.41 33.79 -17.74
CA ARG A 732 13.15 33.55 -16.50
C ARG A 732 12.47 34.17 -15.29
N ASP A 733 11.99 35.41 -15.42
CA ASP A 733 11.38 36.16 -14.32
C ASP A 733 9.98 35.59 -14.01
N TRP A 734 9.28 35.01 -14.99
CA TRP A 734 8.09 34.19 -14.74
C TRP A 734 8.41 32.93 -13.94
N CYS A 735 9.49 32.21 -14.29
CA CYS A 735 9.95 31.04 -13.54
C CYS A 735 10.36 31.39 -12.10
N GLU A 736 11.10 32.49 -11.91
CA GLU A 736 11.47 33.03 -10.60
C GLU A 736 10.24 33.44 -9.78
N LEU A 737 9.27 34.14 -10.38
CA LEU A 737 7.99 34.50 -9.76
C LEU A 737 7.26 33.27 -9.22
N MET A 738 7.20 32.18 -10.00
CA MET A 738 6.54 30.95 -9.56
C MET A 738 7.26 30.32 -8.36
N MET A 739 8.59 30.23 -8.37
CA MET A 739 9.36 29.73 -7.21
C MET A 739 9.12 30.59 -5.96
N ARG A 740 9.20 31.92 -6.12
CA ARG A 740 8.94 32.91 -5.06
C ARG A 740 7.54 32.74 -4.47
N LYS A 741 6.48 32.76 -5.28
CA LYS A 741 5.10 32.63 -4.80
C LYS A 741 4.79 31.26 -4.17
N ILE A 742 5.44 30.17 -4.62
CA ILE A 742 5.33 28.85 -3.97
C ILE A 742 5.89 28.87 -2.54
N ILE A 743 7.00 29.58 -2.30
CA ILE A 743 7.61 29.67 -0.97
C ILE A 743 6.88 30.67 -0.08
N ASN A 744 6.55 31.86 -0.57
CA ASN A 744 5.88 32.88 0.25
C ASN A 744 4.53 32.35 0.81
N ARG A 745 3.73 31.65 -0.02
CA ARG A 745 2.50 31.00 0.46
C ARG A 745 2.79 29.96 1.55
N ARG A 746 3.76 29.07 1.31
CA ARG A 746 4.18 28.05 2.28
C ARG A 746 4.63 28.65 3.62
N ASN A 747 5.39 29.74 3.58
CA ASN A 747 5.90 30.41 4.78
C ASN A 747 4.79 31.18 5.54
N ASN A 748 3.55 31.19 5.03
CA ASN A 748 2.47 32.10 5.46
C ASN A 748 2.88 33.58 5.46
N GLU A 749 3.86 33.94 4.62
CA GLU A 749 4.21 35.33 4.41
C GLU A 749 3.06 36.00 3.68
N THR A 750 2.41 36.95 4.35
CA THR A 750 1.43 37.83 3.73
C THR A 750 2.12 38.61 2.63
N THR A 751 2.12 38.08 1.41
CA THR A 751 2.46 38.87 0.22
C THR A 751 1.58 40.10 0.30
N ARG A 752 2.21 41.26 0.40
CA ARG A 752 1.58 42.51 -0.04
C ARG A 752 0.98 42.23 -1.42
N GLN A 753 -0.11 42.91 -1.74
CA GLN A 753 -0.48 43.08 -3.14
C GLN A 753 0.64 43.93 -3.76
N GLU A 754 1.74 43.27 -4.13
CA GLU A 754 2.51 43.63 -5.31
C GLU A 754 1.50 43.64 -6.45
N ASP A 755 1.50 44.71 -7.24
CA ASP A 755 0.71 44.80 -8.46
C ASP A 755 1.24 43.75 -9.44
N LEU A 756 0.70 42.55 -9.30
CA LEU A 756 1.08 41.38 -10.09
C LEU A 756 0.69 41.59 -11.56
N GLU A 757 -0.24 42.50 -11.81
CA GLU A 757 -0.62 42.97 -13.15
C GLU A 757 0.56 43.77 -13.74
N ASP A 758 1.03 44.84 -13.09
CA ASP A 758 2.23 45.60 -13.47
C ASP A 758 3.46 44.70 -13.68
N PHE A 759 3.78 43.81 -12.73
CA PHE A 759 4.92 42.89 -12.87
C PHE A 759 4.75 41.90 -14.03
N LEU A 760 3.52 41.50 -14.37
CA LEU A 760 3.27 40.64 -15.53
C LEU A 760 3.23 41.42 -16.85
N GLU A 761 2.96 42.74 -16.86
CA GLU A 761 3.03 43.56 -18.08
C GLU A 761 4.46 43.56 -18.66
N ASP A 762 5.48 43.73 -17.82
CA ASP A 762 6.89 43.78 -18.22
C ASP A 762 7.50 42.43 -18.67
N ILE A 763 6.86 41.29 -18.36
CA ILE A 763 7.38 39.96 -18.70
C ILE A 763 7.04 39.56 -20.15
N ASP A 764 8.02 39.00 -20.87
CA ASP A 764 7.85 38.42 -22.22
C ASP A 764 7.22 37.01 -22.18
N VAL A 765 5.91 36.98 -21.88
CA VAL A 765 5.07 35.76 -21.97
C VAL A 765 3.72 36.07 -22.60
N SER A 766 3.04 35.04 -23.12
CA SER A 766 1.74 35.19 -23.77
C SER A 766 0.69 35.82 -22.83
N GLU A 767 -0.16 36.66 -23.40
CA GLU A 767 -1.35 37.24 -22.74
C GLU A 767 -2.22 36.18 -22.03
N LYS A 768 -2.27 34.97 -22.59
CA LYS A 768 -3.01 33.84 -22.04
C LYS A 768 -2.33 33.29 -20.77
N LEU A 769 -1.01 33.31 -20.71
CA LEU A 769 -0.24 32.97 -19.51
C LEU A 769 -0.34 34.07 -18.46
N LYS A 770 -0.19 35.35 -18.82
CA LYS A 770 -0.36 36.49 -17.88
C LYS A 770 -1.70 36.36 -17.12
N LYS A 771 -2.81 36.25 -17.85
CA LYS A 771 -4.18 36.08 -17.29
C LYS A 771 -4.41 34.78 -16.51
N SER A 772 -3.58 33.76 -16.73
CA SER A 772 -3.69 32.46 -16.05
C SER A 772 -2.76 32.33 -14.83
N THR A 773 -1.76 33.19 -14.68
CA THR A 773 -0.68 33.03 -13.68
C THR A 773 -1.22 32.94 -12.25
N ASN A 774 -2.18 33.80 -11.86
CA ASN A 774 -2.84 33.71 -10.55
C ASN A 774 -3.49 32.34 -10.28
N LYS A 775 -4.18 31.76 -11.27
CA LYS A 775 -4.80 30.43 -11.16
C LYS A 775 -3.74 29.32 -11.09
N ILE A 776 -2.62 29.47 -11.80
CA ILE A 776 -1.50 28.52 -11.72
C ILE A 776 -0.91 28.54 -10.30
N ILE A 777 -0.70 29.72 -9.71
CA ILE A 777 -0.23 29.88 -8.31
C ILE A 777 -1.19 29.17 -7.35
N GLU A 778 -2.51 29.33 -7.50
CA GLU A 778 -3.50 28.63 -6.67
C GLU A 778 -3.48 27.10 -6.83
N ILE A 779 -3.23 26.59 -8.04
CA ILE A 779 -3.13 25.16 -8.32
C ILE A 779 -1.86 24.56 -7.69
N VAL A 780 -0.72 25.23 -7.80
CA VAL A 780 0.58 24.67 -7.35
C VAL A 780 0.92 24.98 -5.91
N ALA A 781 0.42 26.09 -5.36
CA ALA A 781 0.60 26.52 -3.98
C ALA A 781 -0.77 26.78 -3.33
N PRO A 782 -1.58 25.74 -3.07
CA PRO A 782 -2.87 25.85 -2.38
C PRO A 782 -2.73 26.15 -0.87
N TYR A 783 -1.51 25.96 -0.35
CA TYR A 783 -1.01 26.30 0.98
C TYR A 783 0.51 26.40 0.88
#